data_AF-C7JDL2-F1
#
_entry.id   AF-C7JDL2-F1
#
_cell.length_a   1.000
_cell.length_b   1.000
_cell.length_c   1.000
_cell.angle_alpha   90.00
_cell.angle_beta   90.00
_cell.angle_gamma   90.00
#
_symmetry.space_group_name_H-M   'P 1'
#
loop_
_entity.id
_entity.type
_entity.pdbx_description
1 polymer ?
#
loop_
_entity_poly.entity_id
_entity_poly.type
_entity_poly.pdbx_seq_one_letter_code
_entity_poly.pdbx_strand_id
1 'polypeptide(L)'
;MLVEWLYCIRTGLYNSMTTPDWSTGSDYTWVGPTTGGVWTDASNWQYDGEPATHAPDAQTSGTITIPAGATVTIPSTVSSLGYLTLDVQGTLVMPSSDSQLTFSKLVVENGGQATISRTLNINGGLQINNGGTATFEGVTQNWTNPSLNLSLLQGGTLNIDKSNIVLGNVNQGSGAGTLNITGGSVVSTASNSTDLSGPINVTGSSFTDNSSLASTTTLTLNDGATATLSTSAYPADGSTVVFGTGNNTLVLPNLQYGANKVNVENLKNGDRLGVDGTQVTTATLSANNVALATTSGTPIQVKSVTYDSSYTDAPTGDETQTVTIDSGQGVICFLAGSMIATPNGVVAVENIRRGDEVLTFVNGVTHVRPVVWAGMAQATVNPALPDDMAGYPVRILADAIAPGVPYQDLLVTAEHGIFANGKLVPARMLVNGSSIFFDRSITAYAYYHVETAEHSIIMANGMLTESYLDTGNRRNFVSDGNVVTIGAKAKNWAEHAAAPLGTARHVVEPIWRVLAARATQVAGHISAPAKPDITHSHGLHLVTPAGTVIRPLRAMGRNISFMLPAGVESVRLVSRAARPCDVEGPFVDKRRVLGVLLGRVTVLSAGTAADITAHLAQEDGANGWQDMPQPTTRWTDGNALLPLGTTTARGPALLTVEVLQAGPYLATPVAFTLPVAANG
;
A
#
# COMPACT_ATOMS: atom_id res chain seq x y z
N MET A 1 55.84 -46.12 59.05
CA MET A 1 54.77 -46.21 58.04
C MET A 1 53.35 -46.15 58.60
N LEU A 2 52.98 -46.83 59.72
CA LEU A 2 51.63 -46.63 60.32
C LEU A 2 51.54 -45.45 61.32
N VAL A 3 52.68 -44.89 61.77
CA VAL A 3 52.73 -43.80 62.77
C VAL A 3 52.65 -42.40 62.13
N GLU A 4 53.03 -42.26 60.86
CA GLU A 4 52.90 -40.99 60.11
C GLU A 4 51.47 -40.75 59.59
N TRP A 5 50.71 -41.81 59.32
CA TRP A 5 49.32 -41.69 58.87
C TRP A 5 48.37 -41.16 59.95
N LEU A 6 48.59 -41.49 61.23
CA LEU A 6 47.79 -40.95 62.33
C LEU A 6 48.17 -39.50 62.72
N TYR A 7 49.35 -39.02 62.35
CA TYR A 7 49.77 -37.63 62.62
C TYR A 7 49.09 -36.64 61.65
N CYS A 8 48.80 -37.05 60.42
CA CYS A 8 48.06 -36.24 59.44
C CYS A 8 46.56 -36.11 59.79
N ILE A 9 45.94 -37.11 60.41
CA ILE A 9 44.51 -37.04 60.81
C ILE A 9 44.32 -36.19 62.09
N ARG A 10 45.33 -36.11 62.97
CA ARG A 10 45.24 -35.35 64.24
C ARG A 10 45.59 -33.86 64.15
N THR A 11 46.29 -33.42 63.12
CA THR A 11 46.80 -32.03 63.03
C THR A 11 45.97 -31.10 62.15
N GLY A 12 44.88 -31.58 61.54
CA GLY A 12 43.97 -30.72 60.77
C GLY A 12 44.62 -30.03 59.56
N LEU A 13 45.77 -30.52 59.09
CA LEU A 13 46.44 -30.02 57.89
C LEU A 13 45.89 -30.72 56.63
N TYR A 14 44.57 -30.74 56.49
CA TYR A 14 44.00 -30.59 55.16
C TYR A 14 44.12 -29.10 54.88
N ASN A 15 45.20 -28.71 54.22
CA ASN A 15 45.23 -27.41 53.56
C ASN A 15 44.01 -27.42 52.65
N SER A 16 43.04 -26.59 53.01
CA SER A 16 41.88 -26.28 52.21
C SER A 16 42.37 -25.95 50.80
N MET A 17 42.21 -26.88 49.87
CA MET A 17 41.70 -26.48 48.57
C MET A 17 40.32 -25.91 48.89
N THR A 18 40.31 -24.63 49.22
CA THR A 18 39.11 -23.81 49.21
C THR A 18 38.49 -24.07 47.85
N THR A 19 37.38 -24.79 47.84
CA THR A 19 36.40 -24.72 46.76
C THR A 19 36.29 -23.24 46.40
N PRO A 20 36.55 -22.84 45.14
CA PRO A 20 36.37 -21.46 44.74
C PRO A 20 34.99 -21.02 45.23
N ASP A 21 34.97 -19.95 46.01
CA ASP A 21 33.73 -19.30 46.38
C ASP A 21 33.07 -18.90 45.04
N TRP A 22 31.91 -19.49 44.75
CA TRP A 22 31.14 -19.27 43.52
C TRP A 22 30.68 -17.81 43.36
N SER A 23 30.96 -16.97 44.36
CA SER A 23 30.73 -15.53 44.35
C SER A 23 31.92 -14.67 43.88
N THR A 24 33.08 -15.25 43.56
CA THR A 24 34.30 -14.43 43.26
C THR A 24 35.08 -14.78 41.98
N GLY A 25 34.64 -15.75 41.18
CA GLY A 25 35.26 -16.04 39.88
C GLY A 25 34.53 -15.34 38.73
N SER A 26 35.18 -15.19 37.58
CA SER A 26 34.70 -14.30 36.53
C SER A 26 34.40 -14.98 35.19
N ASP A 27 35.04 -16.08 34.80
CA ASP A 27 34.94 -16.55 33.41
C ASP A 27 34.66 -18.05 33.26
N TYR A 28 33.58 -18.39 32.57
CA TYR A 28 33.25 -19.73 32.10
C TYR A 28 33.74 -19.94 30.67
N THR A 29 34.36 -21.07 30.38
CA THR A 29 34.77 -21.46 29.02
C THR A 29 34.21 -22.83 28.66
N TRP A 30 33.60 -22.96 27.49
CA TRP A 30 33.15 -24.25 27.00
C TRP A 30 34.34 -25.15 26.62
N VAL A 31 34.42 -26.33 27.22
CA VAL A 31 35.41 -27.38 26.92
C VAL A 31 34.77 -28.70 26.50
N GLY A 32 33.45 -28.72 26.35
CA GLY A 32 32.69 -29.88 25.90
C GLY A 32 32.92 -30.24 24.43
N PRO A 33 32.15 -31.21 23.89
CA PRO A 33 32.21 -31.60 22.49
C PRO A 33 32.07 -30.42 21.52
N THR A 34 32.67 -30.56 20.34
CA THR A 34 32.57 -29.56 19.26
C THR A 34 31.15 -29.36 18.77
N THR A 35 30.30 -30.40 18.81
CA THR A 35 28.88 -30.34 18.48
C THR A 35 28.09 -31.27 19.40
N GLY A 36 26.83 -30.93 19.69
CA GLY A 36 25.91 -31.80 20.44
C GLY A 36 26.20 -31.94 21.93
N GLY A 37 27.11 -31.13 22.50
CA GLY A 37 27.30 -31.11 23.95
C GLY A 37 26.12 -30.48 24.68
N VAL A 38 25.92 -30.89 25.93
CA VAL A 38 24.76 -30.51 26.74
C VAL A 38 25.12 -29.32 27.62
N TRP A 39 24.40 -28.20 27.48
CA TRP A 39 24.65 -26.97 28.24
C TRP A 39 24.69 -27.20 29.76
N THR A 40 23.76 -28.01 30.27
CA THR A 40 23.59 -28.25 31.72
C THR A 40 24.56 -29.25 32.31
N ASP A 41 25.41 -29.89 31.50
CA ASP A 41 26.44 -30.81 31.98
C ASP A 41 27.69 -30.01 32.35
N ALA A 42 27.97 -29.91 33.65
CA ALA A 42 29.10 -29.15 34.19
C ALA A 42 30.46 -29.63 33.66
N SER A 43 30.58 -30.89 33.22
CA SER A 43 31.83 -31.41 32.66
C SER A 43 32.20 -30.77 31.31
N ASN A 44 31.24 -30.12 30.64
CA ASN A 44 31.47 -29.36 29.42
C ASN A 44 32.00 -27.94 29.66
N TRP A 45 32.24 -27.56 30.93
CA TRP A 45 32.63 -26.20 31.31
C TRP A 45 33.91 -26.20 32.15
N GLN A 46 34.73 -25.17 31.92
CA GLN A 46 35.73 -24.71 32.86
C GLN A 46 35.27 -23.40 33.49
N TYR A 47 35.61 -23.20 34.75
CA TYR A 47 35.42 -21.97 35.51
C TYR A 47 36.78 -21.48 35.99
N ASP A 48 37.18 -20.29 35.52
CA ASP A 48 38.52 -19.71 35.73
C ASP A 48 39.68 -20.69 35.41
N GLY A 49 39.50 -21.49 34.36
CA GLY A 49 40.49 -22.48 33.87
C GLY A 49 40.47 -23.84 34.57
N GLU A 50 39.70 -24.01 35.63
CA GLU A 50 39.53 -25.28 36.35
C GLU A 50 38.21 -25.97 35.96
N PRO A 51 38.07 -27.31 36.09
CA PRO A 51 36.81 -27.99 35.81
C PRO A 51 35.63 -27.41 36.59
N ALA A 52 34.55 -27.04 35.90
CA ALA A 52 33.39 -26.47 36.56
C ALA A 52 32.62 -27.55 37.35
N THR A 53 32.04 -27.14 38.48
CA THR A 53 31.17 -28.00 39.29
C THR A 53 29.70 -27.85 38.93
N HIS A 54 29.34 -26.76 38.24
CA HIS A 54 27.99 -26.41 37.82
C HIS A 54 28.05 -25.78 36.42
N ALA A 55 26.96 -25.92 35.67
CA ALA A 55 26.80 -25.23 34.39
C ALA A 55 26.37 -23.76 34.61
N PRO A 56 26.65 -22.85 33.65
CA PRO A 56 26.23 -21.46 33.76
C PRO A 56 24.70 -21.30 33.84
N ASP A 57 24.27 -20.41 34.74
CA ASP A 57 22.88 -20.15 35.12
C ASP A 57 22.64 -18.68 35.52
N ALA A 58 21.48 -18.39 36.13
CA ALA A 58 21.08 -17.04 36.52
C ALA A 58 21.96 -16.39 37.62
N GLN A 59 22.76 -17.17 38.35
CA GLN A 59 23.70 -16.69 39.37
C GLN A 59 25.09 -16.41 38.79
N THR A 60 25.31 -16.77 37.52
CA THR A 60 26.60 -16.58 36.87
C THR A 60 26.88 -15.09 36.62
N SER A 61 28.14 -14.69 36.83
CA SER A 61 28.67 -13.35 36.57
C SER A 61 29.91 -13.42 35.68
N GLY A 62 30.25 -12.29 35.06
CA GLY A 62 31.47 -12.13 34.25
C GLY A 62 31.30 -12.56 32.80
N THR A 63 32.08 -13.51 32.28
CA THR A 63 32.07 -13.89 30.84
C THR A 63 31.79 -15.37 30.64
N ILE A 64 30.99 -15.72 29.64
CA ILE A 64 30.92 -17.08 29.08
C ILE A 64 31.55 -17.04 27.70
N THR A 65 32.64 -17.77 27.50
CA THR A 65 33.32 -17.89 26.21
C THR A 65 32.93 -19.19 25.50
N ILE A 66 32.42 -19.05 24.28
CA ILE A 66 32.20 -20.14 23.33
C ILE A 66 33.39 -20.13 22.36
N PRO A 67 34.35 -21.06 22.49
CA PRO A 67 35.59 -21.03 21.73
C PRO A 67 35.37 -21.37 20.25
N ALA A 68 36.31 -20.92 19.41
CA ALA A 68 36.32 -21.24 17.99
C ALA A 68 36.22 -22.76 17.73
N GLY A 69 35.38 -23.14 16.77
CA GLY A 69 35.14 -24.54 16.41
C GLY A 69 34.13 -25.30 17.29
N ALA A 70 33.67 -24.71 18.40
CA ALA A 70 32.58 -25.27 19.19
C ALA A 70 31.21 -24.76 18.72
N THR A 71 30.18 -25.60 18.79
CA THR A 71 28.77 -25.27 18.60
C THR A 71 28.01 -25.54 19.90
N VAL A 72 27.51 -24.48 20.52
CA VAL A 72 26.85 -24.53 21.82
C VAL A 72 25.42 -24.03 21.70
N THR A 73 24.48 -24.78 22.27
CA THR A 73 23.06 -24.41 22.29
C THR A 73 22.63 -24.06 23.70
N ILE A 74 22.14 -22.83 23.92
CA ILE A 74 21.50 -22.46 25.19
C ILE A 74 20.08 -23.03 25.17
N PRO A 75 19.70 -23.94 26.09
CA PRO A 75 18.37 -24.55 26.08
C PRO A 75 17.25 -23.52 26.15
N SER A 76 16.09 -23.84 25.58
CA SER A 76 14.88 -22.99 25.63
C SER A 76 14.36 -22.80 27.06
N THR A 77 14.70 -23.72 27.98
CA THR A 77 14.37 -23.68 29.41
C THR A 77 15.18 -22.67 30.20
N VAL A 78 16.32 -22.20 29.68
CA VAL A 78 17.12 -21.15 30.32
C VAL A 78 16.53 -19.79 29.92
N SER A 79 16.02 -19.06 30.91
CA SER A 79 15.42 -17.72 30.74
C SER A 79 16.30 -16.58 31.26
N SER A 80 17.32 -16.88 32.07
CA SER A 80 18.27 -15.89 32.58
C SER A 80 19.64 -16.50 32.78
N LEU A 81 20.67 -15.74 32.43
CA LEU A 81 22.08 -16.01 32.71
C LEU A 81 22.68 -14.92 33.64
N GLY A 82 21.84 -14.10 34.28
CA GLY A 82 22.31 -13.06 35.19
C GLY A 82 22.98 -11.87 34.47
N TYR A 83 23.92 -11.20 35.14
CA TYR A 83 24.60 -10.00 34.61
C TYR A 83 25.97 -10.36 34.03
N LEU A 84 25.98 -11.07 32.89
CA LEU A 84 27.21 -11.53 32.23
C LEU A 84 27.32 -11.16 30.75
N THR A 85 28.54 -11.27 30.22
CA THR A 85 28.87 -11.16 28.79
C THR A 85 28.95 -12.55 28.15
N LEU A 86 28.21 -12.77 27.08
CA LEU A 86 28.40 -13.93 26.20
C LEU A 86 29.41 -13.55 25.12
N ASP A 87 30.59 -14.18 25.15
CA ASP A 87 31.65 -14.03 24.15
C ASP A 87 31.65 -15.22 23.18
N VAL A 88 31.33 -14.95 21.91
CA VAL A 88 31.12 -15.99 20.89
C VAL A 88 32.21 -15.95 19.84
N GLN A 89 33.18 -16.86 19.95
CA GLN A 89 34.24 -17.12 18.96
C GLN A 89 33.91 -18.32 18.06
N GLY A 90 33.06 -19.24 18.55
CA GLY A 90 32.52 -20.39 17.82
C GLY A 90 31.11 -20.15 17.28
N THR A 91 30.21 -21.12 17.46
CA THR A 91 28.79 -21.02 17.10
C THR A 91 27.92 -21.10 18.34
N LEU A 92 27.02 -20.13 18.51
CA LEU A 92 26.01 -20.07 19.56
C LEU A 92 24.61 -20.17 18.97
N VAL A 93 23.80 -21.09 19.48
CA VAL A 93 22.40 -21.27 19.07
C VAL A 93 21.48 -20.97 20.26
N MET A 94 20.55 -20.05 20.05
CA MET A 94 19.47 -19.71 20.98
C MET A 94 18.13 -20.06 20.30
N PRO A 95 17.62 -21.29 20.49
CA PRO A 95 16.40 -21.74 19.85
C PRO A 95 15.18 -20.94 20.32
N SER A 96 14.08 -21.05 19.58
CA SER A 96 12.81 -20.41 19.92
C SER A 96 12.32 -20.81 21.31
N SER A 97 11.78 -19.83 22.03
CA SER A 97 11.19 -20.00 23.36
C SER A 97 10.15 -18.91 23.59
N ASP A 98 9.10 -19.23 24.34
CA ASP A 98 8.10 -18.27 24.80
C ASP A 98 8.68 -17.32 25.87
N SER A 99 9.82 -17.69 26.47
CA SER A 99 10.51 -16.89 27.48
C SER A 99 11.66 -16.09 26.86
N GLN A 100 11.72 -14.81 27.21
CA GLN A 100 12.86 -13.95 26.91
C GLN A 100 14.12 -14.45 27.62
N LEU A 101 15.25 -14.46 26.91
CA LEU A 101 16.55 -14.76 27.52
C LEU A 101 17.19 -13.45 28.02
N THR A 102 17.47 -13.40 29.33
CA THR A 102 18.08 -12.23 29.97
C THR A 102 19.56 -12.44 30.25
N PHE A 103 20.40 -11.51 29.81
CA PHE A 103 21.82 -11.41 30.16
C PHE A 103 22.33 -9.98 29.96
N SER A 104 23.60 -9.67 30.27
CA SER A 104 24.09 -8.29 30.12
C SER A 104 24.41 -7.96 28.66
N LYS A 105 25.37 -8.67 28.06
CA LYS A 105 25.93 -8.29 26.75
C LYS A 105 26.17 -9.51 25.87
N LEU A 106 25.89 -9.40 24.57
CA LEU A 106 26.32 -10.37 23.56
C LEU A 106 27.49 -9.78 22.77
N VAL A 107 28.60 -10.51 22.66
CA VAL A 107 29.74 -10.18 21.80
C VAL A 107 29.93 -11.33 20.81
N VAL A 108 29.92 -11.01 19.52
CA VAL A 108 30.21 -11.97 18.45
C VAL A 108 31.55 -11.59 17.82
N GLU A 109 32.56 -12.43 18.07
CA GLU A 109 33.94 -12.23 17.66
C GLU A 109 34.18 -12.64 16.20
N ASN A 110 35.39 -12.40 15.71
CA ASN A 110 35.80 -12.80 14.35
C ASN A 110 35.62 -14.31 14.12
N GLY A 111 34.84 -14.69 13.10
CA GLY A 111 34.49 -16.08 12.81
C GLY A 111 33.38 -16.64 13.70
N GLY A 112 32.98 -15.90 14.72
CA GLY A 112 31.86 -16.21 15.61
C GLY A 112 30.52 -16.10 14.90
N GLN A 113 29.61 -17.02 15.22
CA GLN A 113 28.25 -17.04 14.70
C GLN A 113 27.23 -17.19 15.82
N ALA A 114 26.25 -16.29 15.90
CA ALA A 114 25.13 -16.40 16.83
C ALA A 114 23.81 -16.48 16.06
N THR A 115 23.03 -17.55 16.28
CA THR A 115 21.66 -17.69 15.75
C THR A 115 20.67 -17.53 16.90
N ILE A 116 19.79 -16.54 16.80
CA ILE A 116 18.85 -16.12 17.84
C ILE A 116 17.42 -16.21 17.32
N SER A 117 16.64 -17.14 17.87
CA SER A 117 15.24 -17.36 17.48
C SER A 117 14.24 -17.05 18.60
N ARG A 118 14.66 -16.26 19.61
CA ARG A 118 13.83 -15.81 20.73
C ARG A 118 14.15 -14.37 21.11
N THR A 119 13.24 -13.72 21.84
CA THR A 119 13.45 -12.36 22.37
C THR A 119 14.61 -12.31 23.37
N LEU A 120 15.35 -11.20 23.38
CA LEU A 120 16.49 -10.97 24.29
C LEU A 120 16.27 -9.74 25.17
N ASN A 121 16.70 -9.82 26.43
CA ASN A 121 16.87 -8.67 27.31
C ASN A 121 18.36 -8.49 27.60
N ILE A 122 19.00 -7.58 26.86
CA ILE A 122 20.45 -7.36 26.86
C ILE A 122 20.80 -5.88 27.03
N ASN A 123 20.78 -5.40 28.28
CA ASN A 123 20.98 -3.99 28.61
C ASN A 123 22.43 -3.51 28.40
N GLY A 124 23.41 -4.41 28.46
CA GLY A 124 24.81 -4.18 28.16
C GLY A 124 25.12 -4.16 26.65
N GLY A 125 24.18 -4.57 25.80
CA GLY A 125 24.22 -4.37 24.37
C GLY A 125 24.51 -5.62 23.52
N LEU A 126 24.49 -5.41 22.21
CA LEU A 126 24.86 -6.38 21.18
C LEU A 126 26.07 -5.81 20.44
N GLN A 127 27.22 -6.47 20.53
CA GLN A 127 28.44 -6.11 19.84
C GLN A 127 28.79 -7.20 18.81
N ILE A 128 28.98 -6.79 17.57
CA ILE A 128 29.37 -7.68 16.47
C ILE A 128 30.68 -7.13 15.91
N ASN A 129 31.76 -7.86 16.13
CA ASN A 129 33.11 -7.48 15.72
C ASN A 129 33.35 -7.84 14.25
N ASN A 130 34.49 -7.39 13.72
CA ASN A 130 34.90 -7.69 12.35
C ASN A 130 34.95 -9.21 12.10
N GLY A 131 34.21 -9.70 11.11
CA GLY A 131 34.09 -11.12 10.77
C GLY A 131 33.09 -11.91 11.63
N GLY A 132 32.47 -11.28 12.64
CA GLY A 132 31.40 -11.89 13.44
C GLY A 132 30.04 -11.76 12.77
N THR A 133 29.16 -12.74 12.99
CA THR A 133 27.80 -12.76 12.43
C THR A 133 26.74 -13.06 13.49
N ALA A 134 25.77 -12.17 13.67
CA ALA A 134 24.57 -12.44 14.45
C ALA A 134 23.34 -12.51 13.54
N THR A 135 22.50 -13.52 13.72
CA THR A 135 21.27 -13.71 12.94
C THR A 135 20.07 -13.83 13.87
N PHE A 136 19.12 -12.91 13.74
CA PHE A 136 17.79 -13.04 14.35
C PHE A 136 16.86 -13.70 13.34
N GLU A 137 16.23 -14.82 13.72
CA GLU A 137 15.30 -15.56 12.86
C GLU A 137 13.96 -15.80 13.56
N GLY A 138 12.86 -15.32 12.97
CA GLY A 138 11.52 -15.53 13.52
C GLY A 138 11.22 -14.76 14.80
N VAL A 139 11.92 -13.63 15.04
CA VAL A 139 11.84 -12.89 16.31
C VAL A 139 11.00 -11.63 16.16
N THR A 140 10.08 -11.39 17.10
CA THR A 140 9.41 -10.09 17.26
C THR A 140 9.95 -9.41 18.50
N GLN A 141 10.67 -8.30 18.32
CA GLN A 141 11.38 -7.60 19.39
C GLN A 141 11.30 -6.09 19.22
N ASN A 142 11.09 -5.38 20.33
CA ASN A 142 11.18 -3.93 20.36
C ASN A 142 12.25 -3.51 21.37
N TRP A 143 13.25 -2.77 20.91
CA TRP A 143 14.34 -2.24 21.73
C TRP A 143 14.30 -0.71 21.88
N THR A 144 13.13 -0.08 21.75
CA THR A 144 12.95 1.30 22.18
C THR A 144 13.03 1.41 23.71
N ASN A 145 12.52 0.41 24.44
CA ASN A 145 12.60 0.34 25.90
C ASN A 145 12.53 -1.12 26.41
N PRO A 146 13.59 -1.64 27.09
CA PRO A 146 14.87 -1.00 27.33
C PRO A 146 15.64 -0.77 26.02
N SER A 147 16.42 0.30 25.96
CA SER A 147 17.22 0.61 24.77
C SER A 147 18.33 -0.41 24.59
N LEU A 148 18.34 -1.12 23.46
CA LEU A 148 19.53 -1.89 23.05
C LEU A 148 20.66 -0.91 22.75
N ASN A 149 21.87 -1.19 23.24
CA ASN A 149 23.10 -0.60 22.72
C ASN A 149 23.68 -1.53 21.65
N LEU A 150 23.45 -1.23 20.37
CA LEU A 150 24.00 -2.03 19.26
C LEU A 150 25.33 -1.41 18.79
N SER A 151 26.38 -2.23 18.72
CA SER A 151 27.70 -1.90 18.15
C SER A 151 28.01 -2.87 17.02
N LEU A 152 27.93 -2.39 15.78
CA LEU A 152 28.16 -3.17 14.58
C LEU A 152 29.44 -2.69 13.89
N LEU A 153 30.58 -3.29 14.23
CA LEU A 153 31.88 -2.85 13.73
C LEU A 153 32.07 -3.18 12.24
N GLN A 154 32.98 -2.47 11.58
CA GLN A 154 33.32 -2.72 10.17
C GLN A 154 33.67 -4.19 9.94
N GLY A 155 33.01 -4.81 8.96
CA GLY A 155 33.17 -6.24 8.64
C GLY A 155 32.32 -7.20 9.50
N GLY A 156 31.64 -6.71 10.54
CA GLY A 156 30.62 -7.46 11.26
C GLY A 156 29.30 -7.52 10.48
N THR A 157 28.50 -8.57 10.68
CA THR A 157 27.23 -8.78 9.98
C THR A 157 26.08 -9.03 10.97
N LEU A 158 25.00 -8.27 10.81
CA LEU A 158 23.71 -8.50 11.47
C LEU A 158 22.67 -8.92 10.43
N ASN A 159 22.11 -10.11 10.58
CA ASN A 159 21.02 -10.60 9.75
C ASN A 159 19.71 -10.58 10.54
N ILE A 160 18.63 -10.12 9.91
CA ILE A 160 17.27 -10.13 10.43
C ILE A 160 16.39 -10.85 9.41
N ASP A 161 15.99 -12.08 9.72
CA ASP A 161 15.21 -12.94 8.84
C ASP A 161 13.86 -13.30 9.46
N LYS A 162 12.77 -13.21 8.67
CA LYS A 162 11.39 -13.51 9.10
C LYS A 162 11.00 -12.86 10.44
N SER A 163 11.50 -11.65 10.70
CA SER A 163 11.49 -11.02 12.02
C SER A 163 10.90 -9.61 11.98
N ASN A 164 10.32 -9.18 13.11
CA ASN A 164 9.78 -7.85 13.31
C ASN A 164 10.57 -7.15 14.41
N ILE A 165 11.52 -6.27 14.05
CA ILE A 165 12.48 -5.71 15.00
C ILE A 165 12.48 -4.19 14.95
N VAL A 166 12.26 -3.56 16.11
CA VAL A 166 12.60 -2.14 16.31
C VAL A 166 13.98 -2.06 16.94
N LEU A 167 14.96 -1.59 16.15
CA LEU A 167 16.32 -1.34 16.62
C LEU A 167 16.31 -0.11 17.55
N GLY A 168 16.88 -0.30 18.75
CA GLY A 168 17.05 0.76 19.75
C GLY A 168 18.22 1.71 19.43
N ASN A 169 18.88 2.22 20.47
CA ASN A 169 20.02 3.13 20.36
C ASN A 169 21.28 2.41 19.83
N VAL A 170 21.71 2.72 18.61
CA VAL A 170 23.09 2.39 18.18
C VAL A 170 23.99 3.50 18.71
N ASN A 171 24.53 3.28 19.91
CA ASN A 171 25.50 4.18 20.53
C ASN A 171 26.93 3.68 20.28
N GLN A 172 27.83 4.64 20.01
CA GLN A 172 29.29 4.56 19.87
C GLN A 172 29.84 4.15 18.49
N GLY A 173 30.26 5.17 17.74
CA GLY A 173 31.22 5.07 16.64
C GLY A 173 30.74 4.28 15.43
N SER A 174 29.98 4.91 14.54
CA SER A 174 29.75 4.48 13.15
C SER A 174 29.56 2.97 12.99
N GLY A 175 28.31 2.49 13.04
CA GLY A 175 27.96 1.11 12.74
C GLY A 175 28.29 0.76 11.29
N ALA A 176 29.56 0.47 11.01
CA ALA A 176 30.12 0.31 9.67
C ALA A 176 30.03 -1.13 9.14
N GLY A 177 29.53 -2.06 9.95
CA GLY A 177 29.21 -3.42 9.48
C GLY A 177 27.92 -3.47 8.66
N THR A 178 27.57 -4.65 8.19
CA THR A 178 26.45 -4.87 7.27
C THR A 178 25.19 -5.29 8.02
N LEU A 179 24.06 -4.67 7.67
CA LEU A 179 22.72 -5.09 8.10
C LEU A 179 21.99 -5.73 6.91
N ASN A 180 21.56 -6.97 7.06
CA ASN A 180 20.74 -7.67 6.06
C ASN A 180 19.33 -7.93 6.62
N ILE A 181 18.30 -7.60 5.85
CA ILE A 181 16.88 -7.74 6.21
C ILE A 181 16.19 -8.59 5.15
N THR A 182 15.69 -9.76 5.53
CA THR A 182 15.19 -10.80 4.60
C THR A 182 13.91 -11.49 5.10
N GLY A 183 13.31 -12.33 4.26
CA GLY A 183 12.24 -13.25 4.68
C GLY A 183 10.92 -12.56 5.04
N GLY A 184 10.62 -11.40 4.47
CA GLY A 184 9.42 -10.63 4.80
C GLY A 184 9.52 -9.88 6.13
N SER A 185 10.73 -9.65 6.62
CA SER A 185 10.96 -8.93 7.88
C SER A 185 10.46 -7.48 7.81
N VAL A 186 10.08 -6.95 8.97
CA VAL A 186 9.74 -5.54 9.16
C VAL A 186 10.68 -4.96 10.21
N VAL A 187 11.58 -4.07 9.78
CA VAL A 187 12.61 -3.50 10.64
C VAL A 187 12.49 -1.99 10.67
N SER A 188 12.60 -1.39 11.85
CA SER A 188 12.67 0.07 11.98
C SER A 188 13.73 0.50 12.98
N THR A 189 14.32 1.67 12.79
CA THR A 189 15.13 2.33 13.82
C THR A 189 14.23 3.14 14.76
N ALA A 190 14.66 3.37 16.00
CA ALA A 190 14.02 4.34 16.89
C ALA A 190 14.43 5.79 16.52
N SER A 191 13.65 6.78 16.95
CA SER A 191 13.90 8.19 16.63
C SER A 191 15.20 8.69 17.29
N ASN A 192 16.01 9.47 16.57
CA ASN A 192 17.28 10.05 17.06
C ASN A 192 18.32 9.01 17.54
N SER A 193 18.22 7.78 17.04
CA SER A 193 18.76 6.60 17.72
C SER A 193 19.96 5.95 17.03
N THR A 194 20.41 6.41 15.85
CA THR A 194 21.24 5.52 15.00
C THR A 194 22.03 6.23 13.89
N ASP A 195 23.35 6.01 13.85
CA ASP A 195 24.20 6.19 12.66
C ASP A 195 24.65 4.79 12.18
N LEU A 196 23.78 4.06 11.48
CA LEU A 196 24.21 2.91 10.69
C LEU A 196 24.94 3.46 9.47
N SER A 197 26.27 3.41 9.50
CA SER A 197 27.16 3.97 8.48
C SER A 197 27.64 2.96 7.43
N GLY A 198 27.42 1.67 7.69
CA GLY A 198 27.74 0.56 6.79
C GLY A 198 26.57 0.15 5.89
N PRO A 199 26.76 -0.84 5.00
CA PRO A 199 25.73 -1.24 4.04
C PRO A 199 24.47 -1.80 4.70
N ILE A 200 23.29 -1.40 4.20
CA ILE A 200 21.99 -1.95 4.58
C ILE A 200 21.38 -2.62 3.35
N ASN A 201 21.11 -3.92 3.42
CA ASN A 201 20.50 -4.67 2.33
C ASN A 201 19.11 -5.16 2.74
N VAL A 202 18.09 -4.77 1.97
CA VAL A 202 16.70 -5.16 2.21
C VAL A 202 16.23 -6.02 1.04
N THR A 203 15.78 -7.24 1.31
CA THR A 203 15.34 -8.19 0.25
C THR A 203 13.95 -8.72 0.57
N GLY A 204 12.97 -8.40 -0.28
CA GLY A 204 11.57 -8.81 -0.10
C GLY A 204 10.96 -8.43 1.25
N SER A 205 11.46 -7.37 1.87
CA SER A 205 11.23 -6.98 3.26
C SER A 205 11.05 -5.47 3.40
N SER A 206 10.71 -4.97 4.58
CA SER A 206 10.49 -3.54 4.84
C SER A 206 11.49 -2.97 5.84
N PHE A 207 12.02 -1.79 5.54
CA PHE A 207 12.91 -1.03 6.43
C PHE A 207 12.40 0.41 6.60
N THR A 208 12.24 0.85 7.84
CA THR A 208 11.88 2.24 8.16
C THR A 208 13.00 2.89 8.95
N ASP A 209 13.65 3.88 8.33
CA ASP A 209 14.62 4.71 9.02
C ASP A 209 13.92 5.89 9.70
N ASN A 210 13.76 5.79 11.02
CA ASN A 210 13.36 6.91 11.87
C ASN A 210 14.56 7.70 12.43
N SER A 211 15.78 7.35 11.98
CA SER A 211 17.03 8.02 12.31
C SER A 211 17.59 8.75 11.09
N SER A 212 18.86 9.15 11.14
CA SER A 212 19.53 9.87 10.05
C SER A 212 20.39 8.88 9.27
N LEU A 213 19.91 8.42 8.11
CA LEU A 213 20.74 7.64 7.18
C LEU A 213 22.08 8.37 6.96
N ALA A 214 23.20 7.74 7.27
CA ALA A 214 24.50 8.39 7.20
C ALA A 214 24.96 8.57 5.74
N SER A 215 25.81 9.57 5.48
CA SER A 215 26.26 9.91 4.12
C SER A 215 27.15 8.84 3.48
N THR A 216 27.74 7.96 4.29
CA THR A 216 28.54 6.81 3.84
C THR A 216 27.70 5.56 3.62
N THR A 217 26.42 5.58 3.99
CA THR A 217 25.54 4.42 3.95
C THR A 217 24.97 4.22 2.57
N THR A 218 25.03 2.97 2.12
CA THR A 218 24.30 2.50 0.95
C THR A 218 23.15 1.62 1.41
N LEU A 219 21.93 2.06 1.14
CA LEU A 219 20.71 1.29 1.35
C LEU A 219 20.31 0.62 0.03
N THR A 220 20.48 -0.70 -0.06
CA THR A 220 20.16 -1.48 -1.25
C THR A 220 18.82 -2.18 -1.10
N LEU A 221 17.92 -1.99 -2.06
CA LEU A 221 16.59 -2.60 -2.08
C LEU A 221 16.51 -3.70 -3.15
N ASN A 222 16.06 -4.89 -2.78
CA ASN A 222 15.98 -6.06 -3.65
C ASN A 222 14.62 -6.78 -3.53
N ASP A 223 14.18 -7.39 -4.62
CA ASP A 223 13.10 -8.38 -4.72
C ASP A 223 11.77 -7.98 -4.06
N GLY A 224 11.34 -6.73 -4.25
CA GLY A 224 10.07 -6.23 -3.69
C GLY A 224 10.24 -5.51 -2.36
N ALA A 225 11.46 -5.12 -2.01
CA ALA A 225 11.75 -4.41 -0.78
C ALA A 225 11.12 -3.01 -0.75
N THR A 226 10.79 -2.56 0.45
CA THR A 226 10.31 -1.20 0.72
C THR A 226 11.20 -0.52 1.75
N ALA A 227 11.63 0.70 1.46
CA ALA A 227 12.29 1.55 2.42
C ALA A 227 11.53 2.86 2.62
N THR A 228 11.40 3.28 3.86
CA THR A 228 10.84 4.59 4.23
C THR A 228 11.88 5.38 5.00
N LEU A 229 12.21 6.57 4.50
CA LEU A 229 13.04 7.55 5.19
C LEU A 229 12.09 8.56 5.84
N SER A 230 11.95 8.49 7.17
CA SER A 230 10.93 9.27 7.88
C SER A 230 11.21 10.78 7.87
N THR A 231 10.20 11.56 8.22
CA THR A 231 10.34 13.00 8.52
C THR A 231 10.91 13.31 9.91
N SER A 232 11.03 12.32 10.80
CA SER A 232 11.46 12.53 12.19
C SER A 232 12.96 12.82 12.31
N ALA A 233 13.77 12.34 11.37
CA ALA A 233 15.18 12.61 11.24
C ALA A 233 15.55 12.58 9.75
N TYR A 234 16.31 13.58 9.29
CA TYR A 234 16.65 13.68 7.86
C TYR A 234 17.90 12.88 7.54
N PRO A 235 17.99 12.25 6.36
CA PRO A 235 19.23 11.69 5.85
C PRO A 235 20.37 12.72 5.88
N ALA A 236 21.61 12.24 6.04
CA ALA A 236 22.81 13.06 5.86
C ALA A 236 23.02 13.38 4.38
N ASP A 237 23.71 14.48 4.10
CA ASP A 237 23.93 14.91 2.72
C ASP A 237 24.83 13.91 1.95
N GLY A 238 24.32 13.37 0.85
CA GLY A 238 24.99 12.34 0.04
C GLY A 238 24.61 10.90 0.37
N SER A 239 23.65 10.67 1.26
CA SER A 239 23.11 9.32 1.53
C SER A 239 22.62 8.67 0.26
N THR A 240 22.87 7.38 0.07
CA THR A 240 22.59 6.69 -1.20
C THR A 240 21.61 5.55 -1.03
N VAL A 241 20.58 5.53 -1.88
CA VAL A 241 19.64 4.41 -2.02
C VAL A 241 19.82 3.78 -3.39
N VAL A 242 20.12 2.48 -3.42
CA VAL A 242 20.33 1.72 -4.65
C VAL A 242 19.14 0.79 -4.89
N PHE A 243 18.53 0.93 -6.06
CA PHE A 243 17.54 -0.03 -6.54
C PHE A 243 18.25 -1.24 -7.15
N GLY A 244 18.26 -2.36 -6.42
CA GLY A 244 18.85 -3.63 -6.84
C GLY A 244 17.89 -4.47 -7.68
N THR A 245 17.78 -5.78 -7.40
CA THR A 245 16.92 -6.69 -8.17
C THR A 245 15.43 -6.48 -7.88
N GLY A 246 14.56 -6.88 -8.81
CA GLY A 246 13.11 -6.78 -8.64
C GLY A 246 12.58 -5.34 -8.57
N ASN A 247 11.27 -5.20 -8.35
CA ASN A 247 10.60 -3.90 -8.31
C ASN A 247 10.47 -3.43 -6.87
N ASN A 248 11.19 -2.38 -6.49
CA ASN A 248 11.29 -1.94 -5.10
C ASN A 248 10.62 -0.58 -4.87
N THR A 249 10.45 -0.20 -3.62
CA THR A 249 9.80 1.06 -3.24
C THR A 249 10.68 1.87 -2.30
N LEU A 250 10.89 3.15 -2.62
CA LEU A 250 11.50 4.13 -1.73
C LEU A 250 10.48 5.23 -1.41
N VAL A 251 10.25 5.47 -0.12
CA VAL A 251 9.44 6.58 0.39
C VAL A 251 10.38 7.63 0.99
N LEU A 252 10.38 8.82 0.39
CA LEU A 252 11.22 9.96 0.76
C LEU A 252 10.62 10.75 1.92
N PRO A 253 11.42 11.50 2.69
CA PRO A 253 10.88 12.40 3.70
C PRO A 253 10.01 13.49 3.06
N ASN A 254 8.87 13.82 3.69
CA ASN A 254 7.95 14.87 3.27
C ASN A 254 8.41 16.29 3.61
N LEU A 255 9.71 16.51 3.45
CA LEU A 255 10.34 17.81 3.55
C LEU A 255 11.47 17.87 2.52
N GLN A 256 11.38 18.85 1.63
CA GLN A 256 12.35 19.03 0.54
C GLN A 256 13.79 19.09 1.03
N TYR A 257 14.01 19.67 2.23
CA TYR A 257 15.32 19.73 2.86
C TYR A 257 15.94 18.35 3.12
N GLY A 258 15.13 17.36 3.50
CA GLY A 258 15.60 15.99 3.74
C GLY A 258 15.72 15.17 2.47
N ALA A 259 14.73 15.26 1.58
CA ALA A 259 14.73 14.51 0.32
C ALA A 259 15.90 14.90 -0.60
N ASN A 260 16.26 16.19 -0.66
CA ASN A 260 17.35 16.71 -1.48
C ASN A 260 18.76 16.32 -0.99
N LYS A 261 18.86 15.44 0.01
CA LYS A 261 20.12 14.86 0.49
C LYS A 261 20.35 13.44 -0.01
N VAL A 262 19.33 12.82 -0.60
CA VAL A 262 19.34 11.41 -1.03
C VAL A 262 19.74 11.31 -2.49
N ASN A 263 20.81 10.57 -2.76
CA ASN A 263 21.12 10.07 -4.11
C ASN A 263 20.34 8.78 -4.34
N VAL A 264 19.68 8.69 -5.49
CA VAL A 264 19.00 7.47 -5.94
C VAL A 264 19.82 6.86 -7.07
N GLU A 265 20.16 5.59 -6.96
CA GLU A 265 20.92 4.88 -7.98
C GLU A 265 20.15 3.70 -8.56
N ASN A 266 20.39 3.44 -9.85
CA ASN A 266 19.83 2.32 -10.62
C ASN A 266 18.30 2.29 -10.64
N LEU A 267 17.66 3.46 -10.61
CA LEU A 267 16.20 3.53 -10.74
C LEU A 267 15.79 2.89 -12.07
N LYS A 268 14.88 1.92 -12.02
CA LYS A 268 14.45 1.16 -13.20
C LYS A 268 12.95 1.10 -13.33
N ASN A 269 12.53 0.61 -14.49
CA ASN A 269 11.14 0.33 -14.78
C ASN A 269 10.57 -0.68 -13.76
N GLY A 270 9.43 -0.35 -13.15
CA GLY A 270 8.73 -1.12 -12.13
C GLY A 270 8.99 -0.65 -10.71
N ASP A 271 10.08 0.09 -10.47
CA ASP A 271 10.37 0.67 -9.15
C ASP A 271 9.37 1.78 -8.80
N ARG A 272 9.31 2.12 -7.52
CA ARG A 272 8.35 3.08 -7.01
C ARG A 272 8.99 4.12 -6.09
N LEU A 273 8.56 5.36 -6.23
CA LEU A 273 9.01 6.50 -5.43
C LEU A 273 7.84 7.21 -4.76
N GLY A 274 7.94 7.48 -3.47
CA GLY A 274 6.88 8.14 -2.72
C GLY A 274 7.34 9.16 -1.70
N VAL A 275 6.38 9.72 -0.95
CA VAL A 275 6.62 10.76 0.05
C VAL A 275 5.92 10.42 1.38
N ASP A 276 6.65 10.44 2.48
CA ASP A 276 6.16 10.03 3.81
C ASP A 276 4.93 10.82 4.27
N GLY A 277 3.80 10.15 4.55
CA GLY A 277 2.57 10.82 4.98
C GLY A 277 1.94 11.83 4.00
N THR A 278 2.28 11.84 2.71
CA THR A 278 1.60 12.69 1.71
C THR A 278 1.49 12.05 0.33
N GLN A 279 0.32 12.21 -0.29
CA GLN A 279 0.05 11.71 -1.63
C GLN A 279 0.89 12.42 -2.68
N VAL A 280 1.55 11.63 -3.54
CA VAL A 280 2.19 12.11 -4.76
C VAL A 280 1.13 12.15 -5.87
N THR A 281 1.12 13.20 -6.68
CA THR A 281 0.17 13.39 -7.79
C THR A 281 0.86 13.22 -9.14
N THR A 282 2.12 13.65 -9.25
CA THR A 282 2.95 13.42 -10.43
C THR A 282 4.40 13.16 -10.02
N ALA A 283 5.13 12.41 -10.85
CA ALA A 283 6.58 12.35 -10.82
C ALA A 283 7.13 12.92 -12.13
N THR A 284 8.08 13.84 -12.04
CA THR A 284 8.84 14.37 -13.18
C THR A 284 10.26 13.84 -13.09
N LEU A 285 10.64 13.04 -14.08
CA LEU A 285 11.95 12.43 -14.22
C LEU A 285 12.78 13.25 -15.20
N SER A 286 14.04 13.52 -14.87
CA SER A 286 15.06 14.07 -15.77
C SER A 286 16.32 13.20 -15.74
N ALA A 287 17.32 13.51 -16.56
CA ALA A 287 18.56 12.72 -16.65
C ALA A 287 19.33 12.58 -15.32
N ASN A 288 19.14 13.52 -14.39
CA ASN A 288 19.89 13.58 -13.13
C ASN A 288 19.03 13.91 -11.91
N ASN A 289 17.72 14.03 -12.05
CA ASN A 289 16.82 14.33 -10.94
C ASN A 289 15.47 13.61 -11.06
N VAL A 290 14.80 13.43 -9.93
CA VAL A 290 13.37 13.09 -9.87
C VAL A 290 12.67 14.05 -8.92
N ALA A 291 11.59 14.66 -9.39
CA ALA A 291 10.73 15.55 -8.63
C ALA A 291 9.33 14.95 -8.49
N LEU A 292 8.83 14.86 -7.26
CA LEU A 292 7.51 14.34 -6.92
C LEU A 292 6.60 15.51 -6.52
N ALA A 293 5.60 15.82 -7.33
CA ALA A 293 4.57 16.77 -6.93
C ALA A 293 3.63 16.11 -5.92
N THR A 294 3.28 16.82 -4.87
CA THR A 294 2.42 16.33 -3.79
C THR A 294 1.17 17.18 -3.67
N THR A 295 0.17 16.68 -2.96
CA THR A 295 -1.03 17.48 -2.61
C THR A 295 -0.72 18.66 -1.67
N SER A 296 0.46 18.70 -1.03
CA SER A 296 0.93 19.81 -0.18
C SER A 296 1.55 20.97 -0.96
N GLY A 297 1.70 20.84 -2.29
CA GLY A 297 2.03 21.94 -3.21
C GLY A 297 3.52 22.20 -3.45
N THR A 298 4.42 21.80 -2.55
CA THR A 298 5.88 21.88 -2.80
C THR A 298 6.39 20.55 -3.34
N PRO A 299 6.99 20.49 -4.55
CA PRO A 299 7.59 19.26 -5.06
C PRO A 299 8.72 18.76 -4.15
N ILE A 300 8.73 17.46 -3.90
CA ILE A 300 9.78 16.75 -3.17
C ILE A 300 10.76 16.17 -4.19
N GLN A 301 12.04 16.51 -4.11
CA GLN A 301 13.05 16.13 -5.08
C GLN A 301 14.23 15.45 -4.39
N VAL A 302 14.77 14.42 -5.06
CA VAL A 302 16.02 13.79 -4.66
C VAL A 302 17.21 14.68 -5.00
N LYS A 303 18.38 14.41 -4.40
CA LYS A 303 19.62 15.12 -4.73
C LYS A 303 20.08 14.82 -6.16
N SER A 304 20.08 13.54 -6.49
CA SER A 304 20.45 13.04 -7.82
C SER A 304 19.78 11.71 -8.09
N VAL A 305 19.64 11.36 -9.37
CA VAL A 305 19.22 10.03 -9.82
C VAL A 305 20.17 9.49 -10.87
N THR A 306 20.43 8.18 -10.83
CA THR A 306 20.94 7.41 -11.97
C THR A 306 19.93 6.31 -12.33
N TYR A 307 19.88 5.96 -13.61
CA TYR A 307 18.98 4.95 -14.13
C TYR A 307 19.73 3.67 -14.48
N ASP A 308 19.10 2.53 -14.20
CA ASP A 308 19.63 1.24 -14.62
C ASP A 308 19.60 1.10 -16.15
N SER A 309 20.56 0.37 -16.70
CA SER A 309 20.65 0.10 -18.15
C SER A 309 19.43 -0.58 -18.76
N SER A 310 18.62 -1.28 -17.95
CA SER A 310 17.37 -1.91 -18.39
C SER A 310 16.23 -0.91 -18.62
N TYR A 311 16.34 0.33 -18.12
CA TYR A 311 15.34 1.36 -18.33
C TYR A 311 15.59 2.09 -19.66
N THR A 312 15.19 1.46 -20.76
CA THR A 312 15.44 1.94 -22.14
C THR A 312 14.82 3.29 -22.46
N ASP A 313 13.74 3.66 -21.76
CA ASP A 313 12.99 4.89 -21.97
C ASP A 313 13.31 5.97 -20.90
N ALA A 314 14.41 5.81 -20.17
CA ALA A 314 14.84 6.80 -19.17
C ALA A 314 15.20 8.14 -19.84
N PRO A 315 14.85 9.29 -19.25
CA PRO A 315 15.19 10.60 -19.80
C PRO A 315 16.70 10.78 -19.97
N THR A 316 17.13 11.32 -21.11
CA THR A 316 18.53 11.64 -21.37
C THR A 316 18.70 13.12 -21.72
N GLY A 317 19.84 13.71 -21.33
CA GLY A 317 20.09 15.14 -21.54
C GLY A 317 19.06 16.04 -20.82
N ASP A 318 18.45 16.97 -21.57
CA ASP A 318 17.50 17.95 -21.04
C ASP A 318 16.03 17.48 -21.09
N GLU A 319 15.78 16.25 -21.55
CA GLU A 319 14.43 15.71 -21.63
C GLU A 319 13.82 15.47 -20.24
N THR A 320 12.49 15.65 -20.14
CA THR A 320 11.74 15.31 -18.93
C THR A 320 10.57 14.40 -19.27
N GLN A 321 10.34 13.39 -18.43
CA GLN A 321 9.20 12.49 -18.50
C GLN A 321 8.29 12.75 -17.30
N THR A 322 7.00 12.98 -17.53
CA THR A 322 6.02 13.14 -16.46
C THR A 322 5.16 11.89 -16.35
N VAL A 323 5.09 11.33 -15.14
CA VAL A 323 4.22 10.22 -14.77
C VAL A 323 3.11 10.77 -13.90
N THR A 324 1.86 10.74 -14.39
CA THR A 324 0.69 11.21 -13.63
C THR A 324 0.04 10.07 -12.84
N ILE A 325 -0.35 10.34 -11.60
CA ILE A 325 -1.21 9.46 -10.82
C ILE A 325 -2.66 9.81 -11.14
N ASP A 326 -3.33 8.95 -11.90
CA ASP A 326 -4.79 8.99 -11.99
C ASP A 326 -5.36 8.45 -10.67
N SER A 327 -5.73 9.35 -9.77
CA SER A 327 -6.36 9.05 -8.47
C SER A 327 -7.84 8.65 -8.60
N GLY A 328 -8.37 8.54 -9.83
CA GLY A 328 -9.80 8.40 -10.09
C GLY A 328 -10.32 6.99 -10.39
N GLN A 329 -9.48 5.95 -10.46
CA GLN A 329 -9.98 4.60 -10.76
C GLN A 329 -10.27 3.86 -9.44
N GLY A 330 -11.55 3.55 -9.22
CA GLY A 330 -12.04 2.97 -7.98
C GLY A 330 -11.22 1.76 -7.57
N VAL A 331 -10.89 1.73 -6.28
CA VAL A 331 -10.20 0.63 -5.61
C VAL A 331 -10.97 -0.66 -5.92
N ILE A 332 -10.33 -1.69 -6.50
CA ILE A 332 -10.91 -3.00 -6.86
C ILE A 332 -10.37 -4.00 -5.84
N CYS A 333 -11.11 -4.39 -4.79
CA CYS A 333 -10.55 -5.15 -3.67
C CYS A 333 -11.58 -5.99 -2.92
N PHE A 334 -11.09 -6.97 -2.18
CA PHE A 334 -11.82 -7.67 -1.12
C PHE A 334 -11.71 -6.92 0.20
N LEU A 335 -12.69 -7.02 1.08
CA LEU A 335 -12.55 -6.62 2.49
C LEU A 335 -12.10 -7.80 3.34
N ALA A 336 -11.54 -7.51 4.53
CA ALA A 336 -11.16 -8.51 5.53
C ALA A 336 -12.30 -9.52 5.79
N GLY A 337 -11.95 -10.80 5.98
CA GLY A 337 -12.90 -11.89 6.19
C GLY A 337 -13.47 -12.50 4.91
N SER A 338 -13.12 -11.98 3.73
CA SER A 338 -13.42 -12.66 2.46
C SER A 338 -12.58 -13.94 2.35
N MET A 339 -13.22 -15.07 2.09
CA MET A 339 -12.60 -16.40 2.11
C MET A 339 -12.29 -16.87 0.68
N ILE A 340 -11.00 -16.94 0.35
CA ILE A 340 -10.49 -17.35 -0.95
C ILE A 340 -10.32 -18.87 -1.00
N ALA A 341 -10.81 -19.50 -2.06
CA ALA A 341 -10.66 -20.93 -2.26
C ALA A 341 -9.22 -21.32 -2.63
N THR A 342 -8.68 -22.31 -1.92
CA THR A 342 -7.35 -22.90 -2.13
C THR A 342 -7.49 -24.43 -2.29
N PRO A 343 -6.45 -25.13 -2.76
CA PRO A 343 -6.48 -26.60 -2.86
C PRO A 343 -6.76 -27.30 -1.52
N ASN A 344 -6.44 -26.65 -0.39
CA ASN A 344 -6.53 -27.22 0.95
C ASN A 344 -7.72 -26.68 1.76
N GLY A 345 -8.66 -25.97 1.13
CA GLY A 345 -9.84 -25.40 1.79
C GLY A 345 -10.05 -23.94 1.44
N VAL A 346 -10.51 -23.14 2.40
CA VAL A 346 -10.69 -21.70 2.22
C VAL A 346 -9.80 -20.95 3.20
N VAL A 347 -9.20 -19.85 2.74
CA VAL A 347 -8.29 -19.00 3.53
C VAL A 347 -8.78 -17.56 3.47
N ALA A 348 -8.80 -16.87 4.61
CA ALA A 348 -9.17 -15.46 4.66
C ALA A 348 -8.18 -14.63 3.83
N VAL A 349 -8.68 -13.66 3.05
CA VAL A 349 -7.88 -12.88 2.09
C VAL A 349 -6.72 -12.14 2.78
N GLU A 350 -6.92 -11.69 4.01
CA GLU A 350 -5.89 -11.04 4.84
C GLU A 350 -4.75 -11.96 5.26
N ASN A 351 -4.91 -13.27 5.11
CA ASN A 351 -3.92 -14.30 5.45
C ASN A 351 -3.22 -14.88 4.22
N ILE A 352 -3.69 -14.59 3.00
CA ILE A 352 -3.01 -14.99 1.76
C ILE A 352 -1.67 -14.25 1.64
N ARG A 353 -0.62 -14.97 1.27
CA ARG A 353 0.74 -14.47 1.06
C ARG A 353 1.23 -14.85 -0.34
N ARG A 354 2.27 -14.14 -0.80
CA ARG A 354 2.99 -14.53 -2.03
C ARG A 354 3.55 -15.94 -1.86
N GLY A 355 3.35 -16.78 -2.88
CA GLY A 355 3.73 -18.18 -2.88
C GLY A 355 2.59 -19.14 -2.51
N ASP A 356 1.52 -18.66 -1.88
CA ASP A 356 0.34 -19.48 -1.61
C ASP A 356 -0.34 -19.93 -2.91
N GLU A 357 -1.10 -21.02 -2.85
CA GLU A 357 -1.85 -21.54 -4.00
C GLU A 357 -3.33 -21.21 -3.87
N VAL A 358 -3.92 -20.69 -4.96
CA VAL A 358 -5.36 -20.41 -5.06
C VAL A 358 -6.00 -21.19 -6.19
N LEU A 359 -7.29 -21.50 -6.02
CA LEU A 359 -8.10 -22.09 -7.09
C LEU A 359 -8.54 -21.00 -8.05
N THR A 360 -8.27 -21.24 -9.33
CA THR A 360 -8.60 -20.37 -10.45
C THR A 360 -9.50 -21.10 -11.43
N PHE A 361 -10.34 -20.37 -12.16
CA PHE A 361 -11.29 -20.92 -13.12
C PHE A 361 -10.95 -20.45 -14.52
N VAL A 362 -10.65 -21.39 -15.41
CA VAL A 362 -10.34 -21.13 -16.81
C VAL A 362 -11.24 -22.01 -17.66
N ASN A 363 -12.07 -21.40 -18.51
CA ASN A 363 -13.01 -22.13 -19.38
C ASN A 363 -13.90 -23.16 -18.66
N GLY A 364 -14.32 -22.84 -17.42
CA GLY A 364 -15.17 -23.71 -16.61
C GLY A 364 -14.43 -24.84 -15.88
N VAL A 365 -13.11 -24.91 -15.98
CA VAL A 365 -12.27 -25.90 -15.29
C VAL A 365 -11.48 -25.23 -14.17
N THR A 366 -11.37 -25.91 -13.03
CA THR A 366 -10.58 -25.44 -11.90
C THR A 366 -9.10 -25.77 -12.08
N HIS A 367 -8.23 -24.78 -11.88
CA HIS A 367 -6.77 -24.88 -11.93
C HIS A 367 -6.16 -24.34 -10.64
N VAL A 368 -5.01 -24.86 -10.25
CA VAL A 368 -4.21 -24.30 -9.16
C VAL A 368 -3.20 -23.32 -9.74
N ARG A 369 -3.15 -22.10 -9.20
CA ARG A 369 -2.14 -21.09 -9.58
C ARG A 369 -1.49 -20.49 -8.34
N PRO A 370 -0.17 -20.25 -8.35
CA PRO A 370 0.51 -19.58 -7.26
C PRO A 370 0.16 -18.08 -7.26
N VAL A 371 0.02 -17.55 -6.05
CA VAL A 371 -0.11 -16.12 -5.77
C VAL A 371 1.25 -15.48 -5.98
N VAL A 372 1.36 -14.61 -6.99
CA VAL A 372 2.59 -13.86 -7.26
C VAL A 372 2.68 -12.61 -6.40
N TRP A 373 1.55 -12.16 -5.85
CA TRP A 373 1.48 -11.03 -4.93
C TRP A 373 0.16 -10.97 -4.16
N ALA A 374 0.23 -10.47 -2.93
CA ALA A 374 -0.92 -10.08 -2.14
C ALA A 374 -0.63 -8.70 -1.54
N GLY A 375 -1.61 -7.80 -1.56
CA GLY A 375 -1.49 -6.43 -1.06
C GLY A 375 -2.62 -6.06 -0.11
N MET A 376 -2.36 -5.08 0.75
CA MET A 376 -3.32 -4.54 1.72
C MET A 376 -3.21 -3.01 1.77
N ALA A 377 -4.35 -2.34 1.83
CA ALA A 377 -4.41 -0.92 2.15
C ALA A 377 -5.70 -0.59 2.93
N GLN A 378 -5.82 0.68 3.34
CA GLN A 378 -6.95 1.19 4.09
C GLN A 378 -7.77 2.15 3.21
N ALA A 379 -9.09 2.12 3.36
CA ALA A 379 -10.01 3.08 2.75
C ALA A 379 -10.83 3.78 3.84
N THR A 380 -11.10 5.06 3.62
CA THR A 380 -12.05 5.87 4.40
C THR A 380 -13.11 6.43 3.47
N VAL A 381 -14.37 6.33 3.88
CA VAL A 381 -15.51 6.79 3.10
C VAL A 381 -15.61 8.32 3.11
N ASN A 382 -15.95 8.91 1.96
CA ASN A 382 -16.35 10.31 1.85
C ASN A 382 -17.88 10.42 1.65
N PRO A 383 -18.66 10.65 2.72
CA PRO A 383 -20.13 10.71 2.64
C PRO A 383 -20.67 11.94 1.90
N ALA A 384 -19.82 12.89 1.49
CA ALA A 384 -20.24 14.03 0.67
C ALA A 384 -20.41 13.66 -0.81
N LEU A 385 -19.90 12.49 -1.22
CA LEU A 385 -20.03 11.97 -2.58
C LEU A 385 -21.22 10.99 -2.68
N PRO A 386 -21.73 10.73 -3.89
CA PRO A 386 -22.70 9.66 -4.09
C PRO A 386 -22.14 8.29 -3.73
N ASP A 387 -22.97 7.34 -3.29
CA ASP A 387 -22.52 6.05 -2.73
C ASP A 387 -21.50 5.30 -3.60
N ASP A 388 -21.70 5.30 -4.92
CA ASP A 388 -20.84 4.64 -5.90
C ASP A 388 -19.46 5.30 -6.09
N MET A 389 -19.28 6.49 -5.51
CA MET A 389 -18.05 7.29 -5.51
C MET A 389 -17.55 7.60 -4.09
N ALA A 390 -18.38 7.39 -3.06
CA ALA A 390 -18.07 7.68 -1.67
C ALA A 390 -17.09 6.68 -1.04
N GLY A 391 -16.84 5.55 -1.70
CA GLY A 391 -15.97 4.49 -1.17
C GLY A 391 -16.69 3.55 -0.19
N TYR A 392 -18.02 3.53 -0.15
CA TYR A 392 -18.74 2.49 0.60
C TYR A 392 -18.49 1.11 -0.03
N PRO A 393 -18.25 0.06 0.77
CA PRO A 393 -18.16 -1.29 0.24
C PRO A 393 -19.54 -1.78 -0.22
N VAL A 394 -19.56 -2.63 -1.24
CA VAL A 394 -20.75 -3.37 -1.66
C VAL A 394 -20.83 -4.66 -0.84
N ARG A 395 -21.91 -4.82 -0.09
CA ARG A 395 -22.27 -6.06 0.57
C ARG A 395 -23.17 -6.88 -0.35
N ILE A 396 -22.76 -8.12 -0.58
CA ILE A 396 -23.52 -9.14 -1.28
C ILE A 396 -23.92 -10.17 -0.22
N LEU A 397 -25.19 -10.24 0.14
CA LEU A 397 -25.66 -11.14 1.19
C LEU A 397 -25.46 -12.61 0.80
N ALA A 398 -25.33 -13.49 1.80
CA ALA A 398 -25.44 -14.93 1.58
C ALA A 398 -26.70 -15.27 0.73
N ASP A 399 -26.58 -16.23 -0.18
CA ASP A 399 -27.65 -16.68 -1.10
C ASP A 399 -28.14 -15.63 -2.13
N ALA A 400 -27.53 -14.44 -2.19
CA ALA A 400 -28.02 -13.33 -3.02
C ALA A 400 -27.99 -13.62 -4.53
N ILE A 401 -27.04 -14.41 -5.00
CA ILE A 401 -26.86 -14.75 -6.42
C ILE A 401 -27.60 -16.05 -6.76
N ALA A 402 -27.37 -17.08 -5.96
CA ALA A 402 -27.99 -18.40 -6.05
C ALA A 402 -27.94 -19.06 -4.65
N PRO A 403 -28.65 -20.18 -4.40
CA PRO A 403 -28.50 -20.90 -3.15
C PRO A 403 -27.02 -21.28 -2.91
N GLY A 404 -26.47 -20.90 -1.77
CA GLY A 404 -25.07 -21.05 -1.39
C GLY A 404 -24.09 -20.10 -2.10
N VAL A 405 -24.57 -19.09 -2.84
CA VAL A 405 -23.71 -18.17 -3.60
C VAL A 405 -24.08 -16.70 -3.33
N PRO A 406 -23.23 -15.95 -2.61
CA PRO A 406 -22.14 -16.48 -1.77
C PRO A 406 -22.72 -17.31 -0.60
N TYR A 407 -21.93 -18.21 0.01
CA TYR A 407 -22.40 -19.03 1.15
C TYR A 407 -22.38 -18.26 2.49
N GLN A 408 -21.73 -17.11 2.50
CA GLN A 408 -21.71 -16.11 3.56
C GLN A 408 -21.61 -14.73 2.92
N ASP A 409 -21.98 -13.67 3.63
CA ASP A 409 -21.86 -12.31 3.11
C ASP A 409 -20.47 -12.03 2.54
N LEU A 410 -20.42 -11.48 1.33
CA LEU A 410 -19.19 -11.04 0.68
C LEU A 410 -19.16 -9.51 0.64
N LEU A 411 -18.07 -8.93 1.12
CA LEU A 411 -17.81 -7.50 1.09
C LEU A 411 -16.67 -7.22 0.10
N VAL A 412 -16.98 -6.43 -0.91
CA VAL A 412 -16.04 -6.01 -1.94
C VAL A 412 -16.19 -4.52 -2.21
N THR A 413 -15.20 -3.91 -2.85
CA THR A 413 -15.34 -2.53 -3.30
C THR A 413 -16.23 -2.41 -4.55
N ALA A 414 -16.69 -1.20 -4.84
CA ALA A 414 -17.67 -0.90 -5.90
C ALA A 414 -17.26 -1.33 -7.31
N GLU A 415 -15.96 -1.31 -7.61
CA GLU A 415 -15.41 -1.66 -8.93
C GLU A 415 -15.01 -3.15 -9.04
N HIS A 416 -15.12 -3.94 -7.96
CA HIS A 416 -14.70 -5.34 -7.97
C HIS A 416 -15.49 -6.17 -8.99
N GLY A 417 -14.79 -6.85 -9.89
CA GLY A 417 -15.34 -7.65 -10.96
C GLY A 417 -15.94 -8.96 -10.48
N ILE A 418 -17.26 -9.06 -10.60
CA ILE A 418 -18.01 -10.29 -10.37
C ILE A 418 -18.14 -11.06 -11.68
N PHE A 419 -17.77 -12.33 -11.70
CA PHE A 419 -17.87 -13.14 -12.90
C PHE A 419 -19.31 -13.64 -13.12
N ALA A 420 -19.95 -13.15 -14.17
CA ALA A 420 -21.31 -13.50 -14.55
C ALA A 420 -21.43 -13.62 -16.08
N ASN A 421 -22.00 -14.73 -16.57
CA ASN A 421 -22.22 -14.99 -18.00
C ASN A 421 -20.98 -14.76 -18.89
N GLY A 422 -19.79 -15.20 -18.42
CA GLY A 422 -18.55 -15.06 -19.17
C GLY A 422 -17.96 -13.65 -19.19
N LYS A 423 -18.45 -12.76 -18.32
CA LYS A 423 -18.05 -11.36 -18.22
C LYS A 423 -17.69 -11.03 -16.77
N LEU A 424 -16.77 -10.08 -16.59
CA LEU A 424 -16.55 -9.44 -15.30
C LEU A 424 -17.45 -8.20 -15.21
N VAL A 425 -18.40 -8.22 -14.29
CA VAL A 425 -19.37 -7.13 -14.07
C VAL A 425 -19.03 -6.46 -12.74
N PRO A 426 -18.77 -5.14 -12.72
CA PRO A 426 -18.46 -4.44 -11.47
C PRO A 426 -19.60 -4.56 -10.45
N ALA A 427 -19.25 -4.79 -9.18
CA ALA A 427 -20.22 -5.02 -8.09
C ALA A 427 -21.26 -3.89 -7.96
N ARG A 428 -20.87 -2.61 -8.14
CA ARG A 428 -21.82 -1.47 -8.09
C ARG A 428 -22.97 -1.62 -9.07
N MET A 429 -22.72 -2.23 -10.23
CA MET A 429 -23.73 -2.33 -11.29
C MET A 429 -24.75 -3.43 -11.01
N LEU A 430 -24.47 -4.29 -10.03
CA LEU A 430 -25.35 -5.35 -9.54
C LEU A 430 -26.13 -4.93 -8.28
N VAL A 431 -25.86 -3.73 -7.73
CA VAL A 431 -26.56 -3.21 -6.53
C VAL A 431 -28.04 -3.09 -6.81
N ASN A 432 -28.86 -3.88 -6.12
CA ASN A 432 -30.32 -3.83 -6.21
C ASN A 432 -30.96 -3.08 -5.04
N GLY A 433 -30.15 -2.64 -4.07
CA GLY A 433 -30.58 -1.91 -2.88
C GLY A 433 -31.28 -2.76 -1.83
N SER A 434 -31.27 -4.10 -1.99
CA SER A 434 -31.98 -5.04 -1.12
C SER A 434 -31.10 -6.20 -0.65
N SER A 435 -30.74 -7.14 -1.53
CA SER A 435 -29.80 -8.24 -1.23
C SER A 435 -28.36 -7.93 -1.63
N ILE A 436 -28.16 -6.90 -2.46
CA ILE A 436 -26.87 -6.36 -2.87
C ILE A 436 -26.95 -4.85 -2.70
N PHE A 437 -26.18 -4.28 -1.77
CA PHE A 437 -26.28 -2.86 -1.41
C PHE A 437 -24.95 -2.28 -0.93
N PHE A 438 -24.83 -0.96 -1.01
CA PHE A 438 -23.73 -0.23 -0.38
C PHE A 438 -23.92 -0.22 1.13
N ASP A 439 -22.96 -0.78 1.86
CA ASP A 439 -23.05 -0.88 3.32
C ASP A 439 -22.58 0.42 3.98
N ARG A 440 -23.55 1.29 4.27
CA ARG A 440 -23.30 2.60 4.90
C ARG A 440 -22.90 2.52 6.37
N SER A 441 -22.95 1.34 7.00
CA SER A 441 -22.47 1.15 8.37
C SER A 441 -20.94 1.08 8.45
N ILE A 442 -20.26 0.82 7.32
CA ILE A 442 -18.82 0.74 7.23
C ILE A 442 -18.27 2.05 6.66
N THR A 443 -17.58 2.83 7.49
CA THR A 443 -17.01 4.14 7.10
C THR A 443 -15.50 4.14 6.94
N ALA A 444 -14.82 3.08 7.39
CA ALA A 444 -13.40 2.83 7.16
C ALA A 444 -13.15 1.32 7.19
N TYR A 445 -12.24 0.82 6.34
CA TYR A 445 -11.96 -0.61 6.26
C TYR A 445 -10.58 -0.91 5.65
N ALA A 446 -10.02 -2.05 6.07
CA ALA A 446 -8.90 -2.69 5.40
C ALA A 446 -9.41 -3.42 4.16
N TYR A 447 -8.69 -3.29 3.06
CA TYR A 447 -8.97 -4.00 1.83
C TYR A 447 -7.72 -4.69 1.29
N TYR A 448 -7.95 -5.79 0.58
CA TYR A 448 -6.93 -6.73 0.16
C TYR A 448 -7.12 -7.11 -1.30
N HIS A 449 -6.03 -7.47 -1.96
CA HIS A 449 -6.10 -8.12 -3.26
C HIS A 449 -5.02 -9.16 -3.42
N VAL A 450 -5.33 -10.17 -4.22
CA VAL A 450 -4.47 -11.28 -4.59
C VAL A 450 -4.24 -11.25 -6.10
N GLU A 451 -2.99 -11.29 -6.53
CA GLU A 451 -2.56 -11.39 -7.93
C GLU A 451 -1.97 -12.77 -8.22
N THR A 452 -2.35 -13.35 -9.36
CA THR A 452 -1.71 -14.50 -9.99
C THR A 452 -0.91 -14.05 -11.22
N ALA A 453 0.02 -14.88 -11.72
CA ALA A 453 0.90 -14.50 -12.84
C ALA A 453 0.13 -13.93 -14.05
N GLU A 454 -0.95 -14.60 -14.43
CA GLU A 454 -1.97 -14.10 -15.36
C GLU A 454 -3.18 -13.61 -14.56
N HIS A 455 -3.93 -12.64 -15.09
CA HIS A 455 -5.24 -12.32 -14.52
C HIS A 455 -6.12 -13.57 -14.55
N SER A 456 -6.78 -13.88 -13.44
CA SER A 456 -7.55 -15.12 -13.28
C SER A 456 -8.93 -14.83 -12.70
N ILE A 457 -9.87 -15.72 -12.98
CA ILE A 457 -11.11 -15.82 -12.20
C ILE A 457 -10.80 -16.67 -10.98
N ILE A 458 -11.05 -16.16 -9.77
CA ILE A 458 -10.90 -16.88 -8.49
C ILE A 458 -12.26 -17.05 -7.83
N MET A 459 -12.30 -17.77 -6.70
CA MET A 459 -13.50 -17.97 -5.92
C MET A 459 -13.36 -17.37 -4.52
N ALA A 460 -14.26 -16.46 -4.17
CA ALA A 460 -14.38 -15.83 -2.87
C ALA A 460 -15.78 -16.08 -2.29
N ASN A 461 -15.87 -16.65 -1.09
CA ASN A 461 -17.14 -17.00 -0.43
C ASN A 461 -18.08 -17.85 -1.30
N GLY A 462 -17.53 -18.69 -2.19
CA GLY A 462 -18.30 -19.51 -3.14
C GLY A 462 -18.74 -18.78 -4.41
N MET A 463 -18.41 -17.50 -4.54
CA MET A 463 -18.73 -16.65 -5.69
C MET A 463 -17.51 -16.48 -6.60
N LEU A 464 -17.70 -16.55 -7.91
CA LEU A 464 -16.62 -16.32 -8.87
C LEU A 464 -16.36 -14.83 -9.04
N THR A 465 -15.12 -14.41 -8.85
CA THR A 465 -14.67 -13.01 -8.89
C THR A 465 -13.33 -12.92 -9.62
N GLU A 466 -12.83 -11.71 -9.83
CA GLU A 466 -11.50 -11.52 -10.43
C GLU A 466 -10.35 -11.61 -9.41
N SER A 467 -9.17 -12.00 -9.88
CA SER A 467 -7.89 -11.72 -9.24
C SER A 467 -7.44 -10.30 -9.57
N TYR A 468 -6.31 -9.84 -9.05
CA TYR A 468 -5.82 -8.51 -9.36
C TYR A 468 -5.32 -8.44 -10.82
N LEU A 469 -5.77 -7.44 -11.56
CA LEU A 469 -5.18 -7.04 -12.84
C LEU A 469 -4.37 -5.76 -12.62
N ASP A 470 -3.05 -5.85 -12.77
CA ASP A 470 -2.17 -4.69 -12.56
C ASP A 470 -2.25 -3.68 -13.71
N THR A 471 -3.33 -2.89 -13.74
CA THR A 471 -3.51 -1.78 -14.68
C THR A 471 -2.78 -0.51 -14.22
N GLY A 472 -1.74 -0.65 -13.39
CA GLY A 472 -0.96 0.48 -12.87
C GLY A 472 -1.53 1.12 -11.58
N ASN A 473 -2.54 0.51 -10.95
CA ASN A 473 -3.11 0.95 -9.66
C ASN A 473 -2.53 0.19 -8.45
N ARG A 474 -1.52 -0.67 -8.64
CA ARG A 474 -0.92 -1.50 -7.57
C ARG A 474 -0.31 -0.67 -6.45
N ARG A 475 0.07 0.55 -6.81
CA ARG A 475 0.51 1.63 -5.92
C ARG A 475 -0.49 1.98 -4.81
N ASN A 476 -1.78 1.67 -4.96
CA ASN A 476 -2.80 1.91 -3.94
C ASN A 476 -2.79 0.88 -2.81
N PHE A 477 -2.05 -0.23 -2.95
CA PHE A 477 -1.99 -1.35 -1.99
C PHE A 477 -0.73 -1.38 -1.14
N VAL A 478 0.01 -0.28 -1.15
CA VAL A 478 1.02 0.02 -0.14
C VAL A 478 0.33 0.89 0.89
N SER A 479 0.49 0.55 2.17
CA SER A 479 0.12 1.43 3.28
C SER A 479 0.69 2.81 2.98
N ASP A 480 -0.21 3.76 2.81
CA ASP A 480 -0.02 5.13 2.32
C ASP A 480 0.11 5.25 0.80
N GLY A 481 -0.98 5.69 0.16
CA GLY A 481 -1.13 6.04 -1.27
C GLY A 481 -0.26 7.23 -1.70
N ASN A 482 1.03 7.13 -1.40
CA ASN A 482 2.04 8.16 -1.47
C ASN A 482 3.12 7.85 -2.50
N VAL A 483 2.97 6.80 -3.32
CA VAL A 483 4.04 6.26 -4.15
C VAL A 483 3.64 6.19 -5.63
N VAL A 484 4.51 6.64 -6.55
CA VAL A 484 4.41 6.54 -8.00
C VAL A 484 5.20 5.34 -8.50
N THR A 485 4.67 4.53 -9.42
CA THR A 485 5.44 3.49 -10.13
C THR A 485 6.08 4.07 -11.40
N ILE A 486 7.35 3.80 -11.61
CA ILE A 486 8.18 4.31 -12.72
C ILE A 486 8.18 3.31 -13.87
N GLY A 487 7.96 3.76 -15.11
CA GLY A 487 8.13 2.98 -16.34
C GLY A 487 7.14 1.82 -16.62
N ALA A 488 6.36 1.33 -15.66
CA ALA A 488 5.56 0.12 -15.85
C ALA A 488 4.47 0.34 -16.91
N LYS A 489 4.48 -0.46 -17.99
CA LYS A 489 3.31 -0.57 -18.87
C LYS A 489 2.20 -1.25 -18.07
N ALA A 490 1.19 -0.48 -17.70
CA ALA A 490 -0.05 -1.00 -17.14
C ALA A 490 -0.55 -2.16 -18.00
N LYS A 491 -0.88 -3.31 -17.38
CA LYS A 491 -1.69 -4.32 -18.05
C LYS A 491 -2.99 -3.63 -18.49
N ASN A 492 -3.55 -4.06 -19.62
CA ASN A 492 -4.81 -3.53 -20.11
C ASN A 492 -5.85 -4.64 -20.19
N TRP A 493 -7.12 -4.24 -20.02
CA TRP A 493 -8.26 -5.14 -20.07
C TRP A 493 -8.43 -5.85 -21.41
N ALA A 494 -7.99 -5.24 -22.52
CA ALA A 494 -8.17 -5.81 -23.85
C ALA A 494 -7.30 -7.04 -24.10
N GLU A 495 -6.09 -7.06 -23.55
CA GLU A 495 -5.08 -8.09 -23.83
C GLU A 495 -4.85 -9.05 -22.66
N HIS A 496 -5.02 -8.58 -21.42
CA HIS A 496 -4.52 -9.29 -20.24
C HIS A 496 -5.62 -9.81 -19.31
N ALA A 497 -6.90 -9.49 -19.56
CA ALA A 497 -7.97 -9.88 -18.66
C ALA A 497 -8.41 -11.34 -18.85
N ALA A 498 -8.62 -12.07 -17.75
CA ALA A 498 -9.15 -13.44 -17.75
C ALA A 498 -10.50 -13.58 -18.45
N ALA A 499 -11.31 -12.51 -18.40
CA ALA A 499 -12.59 -12.42 -19.04
C ALA A 499 -12.87 -10.96 -19.44
N PRO A 500 -13.66 -10.72 -20.50
CA PRO A 500 -13.99 -9.37 -20.93
C PRO A 500 -14.83 -8.63 -19.89
N LEU A 501 -14.54 -7.34 -19.70
CA LEU A 501 -15.35 -6.45 -18.88
C LEU A 501 -16.77 -6.32 -19.47
N GLY A 502 -17.79 -6.38 -18.61
CA GLY A 502 -19.20 -6.31 -18.96
C GLY A 502 -19.90 -5.11 -18.33
N THR A 503 -19.72 -3.92 -18.91
CA THR A 503 -20.40 -2.67 -18.46
C THR A 503 -21.54 -2.23 -19.39
N ALA A 504 -21.72 -2.90 -20.52
CA ALA A 504 -22.79 -2.57 -21.46
C ALA A 504 -24.16 -2.88 -20.86
N ARG A 505 -25.09 -1.91 -20.91
CA ARG A 505 -26.44 -2.03 -20.35
C ARG A 505 -27.18 -3.31 -20.75
N HIS A 506 -27.12 -3.70 -22.02
CA HIS A 506 -27.79 -4.90 -22.53
C HIS A 506 -27.21 -6.22 -21.96
N VAL A 507 -26.00 -6.19 -21.40
CA VAL A 507 -25.38 -7.31 -20.69
C VAL A 507 -25.77 -7.31 -19.21
N VAL A 508 -25.69 -6.14 -18.55
CA VAL A 508 -25.84 -6.04 -17.09
C VAL A 508 -27.29 -5.97 -16.63
N GLU A 509 -28.15 -5.27 -17.35
CA GLU A 509 -29.55 -5.08 -16.97
C GLU A 509 -30.32 -6.41 -16.82
N PRO A 510 -30.18 -7.41 -17.72
CA PRO A 510 -30.81 -8.72 -17.52
C PRO A 510 -30.32 -9.43 -16.25
N ILE A 511 -29.01 -9.38 -15.95
CA ILE A 511 -28.42 -9.98 -14.74
C ILE A 511 -29.01 -9.29 -13.51
N TRP A 512 -28.97 -7.97 -13.48
CA TRP A 512 -29.52 -7.17 -12.39
C TRP A 512 -31.00 -7.49 -12.12
N ARG A 513 -31.82 -7.62 -13.18
CA ARG A 513 -33.25 -7.95 -13.04
C ARG A 513 -33.50 -9.31 -12.38
N VAL A 514 -32.69 -10.31 -12.71
CA VAL A 514 -32.77 -11.63 -12.07
C VAL A 514 -32.42 -11.54 -10.58
N LEU A 515 -31.34 -10.84 -10.25
CA LEU A 515 -30.90 -10.64 -8.86
C LEU A 515 -31.92 -9.83 -8.04
N ALA A 516 -32.49 -8.78 -8.64
CA ALA A 516 -33.52 -7.96 -8.00
C ALA A 516 -34.82 -8.77 -7.74
N ALA A 517 -35.24 -9.63 -8.68
CA ALA A 517 -36.40 -10.49 -8.49
C ALA A 517 -36.17 -11.53 -7.36
N ARG A 518 -34.94 -12.02 -7.22
CA ARG A 518 -34.55 -12.96 -6.17
C ARG A 518 -34.45 -12.32 -4.78
N ALA A 519 -34.16 -11.02 -4.68
CA ALA A 519 -33.80 -10.35 -3.43
C ALA A 519 -34.77 -10.60 -2.26
N THR A 520 -36.08 -10.69 -2.51
CA THR A 520 -37.11 -10.97 -1.49
C THR A 520 -37.06 -12.36 -0.86
N GLN A 521 -36.32 -13.28 -1.49
CA GLN A 521 -36.12 -14.65 -1.01
C GLN A 521 -34.83 -14.79 -0.18
N VAL A 522 -34.03 -13.73 -0.10
CA VAL A 522 -32.72 -13.73 0.56
C VAL A 522 -32.89 -13.35 2.03
N ALA A 523 -32.39 -14.19 2.93
CA ALA A 523 -32.42 -13.90 4.36
C ALA A 523 -31.61 -12.63 4.67
N GLY A 524 -32.16 -11.76 5.52
CA GLY A 524 -31.49 -10.50 5.90
C GLY A 524 -31.55 -9.38 4.86
N HIS A 525 -32.27 -9.56 3.74
CA HIS A 525 -32.45 -8.48 2.76
C HIS A 525 -33.07 -7.23 3.41
N ILE A 526 -32.74 -6.06 2.87
CA ILE A 526 -33.36 -4.79 3.25
C ILE A 526 -34.40 -4.36 2.21
N SER A 527 -35.30 -3.46 2.58
CA SER A 527 -36.26 -2.89 1.62
C SER A 527 -35.52 -2.00 0.62
N ALA A 528 -35.62 -2.32 -0.67
CA ALA A 528 -35.05 -1.48 -1.71
C ALA A 528 -35.63 -0.06 -1.65
N PRO A 529 -34.82 0.97 -1.92
CA PRO A 529 -35.31 2.34 -2.00
C PRO A 529 -36.37 2.45 -3.10
N ALA A 530 -37.37 3.30 -2.87
CA ALA A 530 -38.38 3.59 -3.88
C ALA A 530 -37.72 4.13 -5.15
N LYS A 531 -38.24 3.73 -6.32
CA LYS A 531 -37.78 4.30 -7.58
C LYS A 531 -37.98 5.81 -7.56
N PRO A 532 -36.97 6.60 -7.97
CA PRO A 532 -37.13 8.03 -8.02
C PRO A 532 -38.17 8.41 -9.07
N ASP A 533 -38.97 9.44 -8.78
CA ASP A 533 -39.81 10.07 -9.78
C ASP A 533 -38.93 10.73 -10.83
N ILE A 534 -39.21 10.46 -12.10
CA ILE A 534 -38.45 10.98 -13.24
C ILE A 534 -39.27 11.95 -14.09
N THR A 535 -38.58 12.88 -14.73
CA THR A 535 -39.15 13.80 -15.73
C THR A 535 -38.28 13.84 -16.98
N HIS A 536 -38.92 14.02 -18.14
CA HIS A 536 -38.22 14.24 -19.41
C HIS A 536 -38.10 15.72 -19.78
N SER A 537 -38.64 16.62 -18.95
CA SER A 537 -38.56 18.06 -19.18
C SER A 537 -37.19 18.60 -18.83
N HIS A 538 -36.36 18.87 -19.83
CA HIS A 538 -35.03 19.47 -19.64
C HIS A 538 -35.06 20.87 -19.02
N GLY A 539 -36.13 21.65 -19.19
CA GLY A 539 -36.22 22.99 -18.59
C GLY A 539 -35.14 23.97 -19.06
N LEU A 540 -34.64 23.79 -20.29
CA LEU A 540 -33.53 24.55 -20.85
C LEU A 540 -33.87 26.04 -20.93
N HIS A 541 -33.00 26.86 -20.38
CA HIS A 541 -33.05 28.32 -20.45
C HIS A 541 -31.64 28.88 -20.49
N LEU A 542 -31.52 30.18 -20.80
CA LEU A 542 -30.23 30.86 -20.72
C LEU A 542 -30.15 31.73 -19.48
N VAL A 543 -28.95 31.93 -18.97
CA VAL A 543 -28.63 32.91 -17.93
C VAL A 543 -27.50 33.80 -18.43
N THR A 544 -27.70 35.11 -18.42
CA THR A 544 -26.64 36.07 -18.79
C THR A 544 -25.60 36.23 -17.67
N PRO A 545 -24.43 36.83 -17.92
CA PRO A 545 -23.45 37.15 -16.87
C PRO A 545 -24.02 38.04 -15.75
N ALA A 546 -25.04 38.84 -16.06
CA ALA A 546 -25.76 39.67 -15.09
C ALA A 546 -26.82 38.89 -14.27
N GLY A 547 -26.97 37.58 -14.50
CA GLY A 547 -27.95 36.73 -13.81
C GLY A 547 -29.36 36.76 -14.42
N THR A 548 -29.58 37.45 -15.54
CA THR A 548 -30.90 37.51 -16.18
C THR A 548 -31.25 36.18 -16.83
N VAL A 549 -32.43 35.63 -16.48
CA VAL A 549 -32.96 34.41 -17.09
C VAL A 549 -33.67 34.72 -18.41
N ILE A 550 -33.25 34.10 -19.50
CA ILE A 550 -33.90 34.16 -20.81
C ILE A 550 -34.59 32.83 -21.08
N ARG A 551 -35.93 32.88 -21.19
CA ARG A 551 -36.76 31.70 -21.50
C ARG A 551 -36.76 31.42 -23.02
N PRO A 552 -36.99 30.16 -23.44
CA PRO A 552 -37.18 29.84 -24.85
C PRO A 552 -38.26 30.72 -25.48
N LEU A 553 -37.95 31.34 -26.62
CA LEU A 553 -38.92 32.06 -27.44
C LEU A 553 -39.80 31.08 -28.22
N ARG A 554 -39.19 30.02 -28.75
CA ARG A 554 -39.88 28.93 -29.46
C ARG A 554 -39.08 27.64 -29.37
N ALA A 555 -39.78 26.52 -29.52
CA ALA A 555 -39.20 25.21 -29.73
C ALA A 555 -39.89 24.55 -30.94
N MET A 556 -39.12 24.17 -31.96
CA MET A 556 -39.61 23.46 -33.14
C MET A 556 -38.76 22.21 -33.37
N GLY A 557 -39.33 21.04 -33.06
CA GLY A 557 -38.58 19.79 -33.06
C GLY A 557 -37.40 19.86 -32.09
N ARG A 558 -36.18 19.63 -32.60
CA ARG A 558 -34.94 19.70 -31.82
C ARG A 558 -34.40 21.12 -31.62
N ASN A 559 -34.90 22.10 -32.37
CA ASN A 559 -34.36 23.45 -32.36
C ASN A 559 -35.10 24.33 -31.34
N ILE A 560 -34.35 24.84 -30.37
CA ILE A 560 -34.84 25.76 -29.35
C ILE A 560 -34.22 27.12 -29.60
N SER A 561 -35.05 28.14 -29.79
CA SER A 561 -34.58 29.50 -30.07
C SER A 561 -34.81 30.44 -28.89
N PHE A 562 -33.86 31.35 -28.67
CA PHE A 562 -33.84 32.35 -27.61
C PHE A 562 -33.56 33.72 -28.20
N MET A 563 -34.22 34.75 -27.66
CA MET A 563 -33.92 36.14 -28.01
C MET A 563 -32.86 36.69 -27.07
N LEU A 564 -31.69 37.04 -27.62
CA LEU A 564 -30.58 37.62 -26.89
C LEU A 564 -30.67 39.16 -26.93
N PRO A 565 -30.53 39.84 -25.77
CA PRO A 565 -30.32 41.29 -25.74
C PRO A 565 -29.05 41.71 -26.49
N ALA A 566 -29.02 42.96 -26.94
CA ALA A 566 -27.83 43.54 -27.56
C ALA A 566 -26.67 43.58 -26.56
N GLY A 567 -25.44 43.32 -27.03
CA GLY A 567 -24.21 43.39 -26.23
C GLY A 567 -23.96 42.20 -25.29
N VAL A 568 -24.73 41.12 -25.37
CA VAL A 568 -24.46 39.88 -24.60
C VAL A 568 -23.37 39.05 -25.29
N GLU A 569 -22.18 39.00 -24.70
CA GLU A 569 -21.01 38.30 -25.27
C GLU A 569 -20.90 36.83 -24.87
N SER A 570 -21.63 36.41 -23.84
CA SER A 570 -21.73 35.01 -23.41
C SER A 570 -23.03 34.75 -22.67
N VAL A 571 -23.45 33.49 -22.64
CA VAL A 571 -24.60 33.02 -21.85
C VAL A 571 -24.27 31.68 -21.22
N ARG A 572 -24.92 31.33 -20.11
CA ARG A 572 -24.94 29.96 -19.60
C ARG A 572 -26.20 29.24 -20.06
N LEU A 573 -26.03 28.04 -20.61
CA LEU A 573 -27.09 27.11 -20.94
C LEU A 573 -27.42 26.29 -19.71
N VAL A 574 -28.59 26.56 -19.12
CA VAL A 574 -29.02 25.93 -17.87
C VAL A 574 -30.16 24.97 -18.13
N SER A 575 -30.00 23.71 -17.73
CA SER A 575 -31.02 22.66 -17.82
C SER A 575 -31.06 21.83 -16.54
N ARG A 576 -32.10 21.01 -16.41
CA ARG A 576 -32.01 19.83 -15.53
C ARG A 576 -30.85 18.96 -15.99
N ALA A 577 -30.23 18.30 -15.03
CA ALA A 577 -29.19 17.32 -15.28
C ALA A 577 -29.27 16.22 -14.22
N ALA A 578 -28.84 15.02 -14.60
CA ALA A 578 -28.78 13.86 -13.72
C ALA A 578 -27.70 12.90 -14.21
N ARG A 579 -27.24 12.01 -13.33
CA ARG A 579 -26.40 10.89 -13.78
C ARG A 579 -27.33 9.81 -14.34
N PRO A 580 -27.07 9.26 -15.55
CA PRO A 580 -27.91 8.20 -16.10
C PRO A 580 -28.09 7.00 -15.16
N CYS A 581 -27.05 6.64 -14.38
CA CYS A 581 -27.14 5.58 -13.36
C CYS A 581 -28.18 5.86 -12.26
N ASP A 582 -28.47 7.13 -11.94
CA ASP A 582 -29.44 7.50 -10.89
C ASP A 582 -30.89 7.43 -11.38
N VAL A 583 -31.11 7.63 -12.67
CA VAL A 583 -32.45 7.74 -13.27
C VAL A 583 -32.89 6.49 -14.01
N GLU A 584 -31.95 5.75 -14.62
CA GLU A 584 -32.23 4.50 -15.32
C GLU A 584 -31.99 3.28 -14.42
N GLY A 585 -30.95 3.34 -13.59
CA GLY A 585 -30.56 2.30 -12.64
C GLY A 585 -29.06 2.01 -12.63
N PRO A 586 -28.57 1.27 -11.62
CA PRO A 586 -27.14 1.03 -11.39
C PRO A 586 -26.48 0.16 -12.49
N PHE A 587 -27.27 -0.57 -13.27
CA PHE A 587 -26.81 -1.32 -14.45
C PHE A 587 -26.39 -0.44 -15.64
N VAL A 588 -26.37 0.89 -15.47
CA VAL A 588 -25.86 1.87 -16.43
C VAL A 588 -24.53 2.44 -15.93
N ASP A 589 -23.46 2.26 -16.69
CA ASP A 589 -22.10 2.68 -16.28
C ASP A 589 -21.83 4.20 -16.41
N LYS A 590 -22.78 4.95 -16.94
CA LYS A 590 -22.64 6.41 -17.10
C LYS A 590 -22.91 7.12 -15.78
N ARG A 591 -21.82 7.52 -15.11
CA ARG A 591 -21.81 8.22 -13.80
C ARG A 591 -21.62 9.73 -13.90
N ARG A 592 -21.43 10.30 -15.10
CA ARG A 592 -21.32 11.75 -15.30
C ARG A 592 -22.70 12.40 -15.22
N VAL A 593 -22.75 13.62 -14.67
CA VAL A 593 -23.97 14.43 -14.67
C VAL A 593 -24.18 14.98 -16.08
N LEU A 594 -25.30 14.62 -16.70
CA LEU A 594 -25.62 15.01 -18.08
C LEU A 594 -26.91 15.85 -18.13
N GLY A 595 -26.79 17.02 -18.74
CA GLY A 595 -27.88 17.97 -19.00
C GLY A 595 -28.53 17.71 -20.35
N VAL A 596 -28.09 18.40 -21.40
CA VAL A 596 -28.58 18.23 -22.78
C VAL A 596 -27.42 17.99 -23.74
N LEU A 597 -27.63 17.11 -24.73
CA LEU A 597 -26.70 16.91 -25.83
C LEU A 597 -27.03 17.92 -26.93
N LEU A 598 -26.09 18.83 -27.17
CA LEU A 598 -26.24 19.83 -28.22
C LEU A 598 -25.64 19.34 -29.53
N GLY A 599 -26.31 19.66 -30.63
CA GLY A 599 -25.80 19.59 -32.00
C GLY A 599 -25.40 20.98 -32.47
N ARG A 600 -25.97 21.44 -33.59
CA ARG A 600 -25.65 22.75 -34.15
C ARG A 600 -26.14 23.89 -33.25
N VAL A 601 -25.29 24.89 -33.05
CA VAL A 601 -25.62 26.15 -32.37
C VAL A 601 -25.40 27.31 -33.32
N THR A 602 -26.43 28.11 -33.56
CA THR A 602 -26.41 29.19 -34.55
C THR A 602 -26.96 30.48 -33.96
N VAL A 603 -26.31 31.60 -34.23
CA VAL A 603 -26.78 32.95 -33.91
C VAL A 603 -27.14 33.69 -35.19
N LEU A 604 -28.35 34.24 -35.25
CA LEU A 604 -28.80 35.15 -36.31
C LEU A 604 -28.84 36.58 -35.77
N SER A 605 -28.00 37.46 -36.33
CA SER A 605 -27.88 38.86 -35.92
C SER A 605 -27.80 39.75 -37.17
N ALA A 606 -28.61 40.82 -37.21
CA ALA A 606 -28.66 41.76 -38.34
C ALA A 606 -28.75 41.08 -39.73
N GLY A 607 -29.53 40.01 -39.85
CA GLY A 607 -29.72 39.25 -41.11
C GLY A 607 -28.62 38.25 -41.46
N THR A 608 -27.56 38.15 -40.65
CA THR A 608 -26.45 37.20 -40.85
C THR A 608 -26.52 36.05 -39.84
N ALA A 609 -26.47 34.81 -40.31
CA ALA A 609 -26.38 33.63 -39.46
C ALA A 609 -24.91 33.17 -39.32
N ALA A 610 -24.49 32.88 -38.09
CA ALA A 610 -23.16 32.35 -37.78
C ALA A 610 -23.27 31.16 -36.83
N ASP A 611 -22.42 30.14 -37.04
CA ASP A 611 -22.34 29.01 -36.12
C ASP A 611 -21.40 29.31 -34.95
N ILE A 612 -21.79 28.85 -33.76
CA ILE A 612 -20.99 28.97 -32.55
C ILE A 612 -20.36 27.61 -32.26
N THR A 613 -19.05 27.50 -32.47
CA THR A 613 -18.30 26.25 -32.26
C THR A 613 -17.38 26.29 -31.04
N ALA A 614 -17.32 27.42 -30.31
CA ALA A 614 -16.42 27.60 -29.16
C ALA A 614 -16.60 26.53 -28.07
N HIS A 615 -17.82 26.01 -27.91
CA HIS A 615 -18.13 24.93 -26.97
C HIS A 615 -17.48 23.58 -27.34
N LEU A 616 -17.17 23.35 -28.62
CA LEU A 616 -16.50 22.12 -29.08
C LEU A 616 -14.99 22.14 -28.77
N ALA A 617 -14.38 23.30 -28.54
CA ALA A 617 -12.95 23.41 -28.24
C ALA A 617 -12.62 23.33 -26.74
N GLN A 618 -13.62 23.26 -25.86
CA GLN A 618 -13.40 23.17 -24.41
C GLN A 618 -12.82 21.81 -24.02
N GLU A 619 -12.11 21.73 -22.90
CA GLU A 619 -11.75 20.45 -22.27
C GLU A 619 -12.97 19.85 -21.55
N ASP A 620 -13.00 18.53 -21.40
CA ASP A 620 -14.09 17.86 -20.66
C ASP A 620 -14.09 18.25 -19.18
N GLY A 621 -15.27 18.56 -18.63
CA GLY A 621 -15.43 19.08 -17.28
C GLY A 621 -15.20 20.59 -17.16
N ALA A 622 -14.66 21.25 -18.18
CA ALA A 622 -14.44 22.68 -18.16
C ALA A 622 -15.73 23.45 -18.46
N ASN A 623 -16.01 24.48 -17.67
CA ASN A 623 -17.08 25.46 -17.92
C ASN A 623 -18.48 24.84 -18.13
N GLY A 624 -18.74 23.67 -17.56
CA GLY A 624 -20.01 22.95 -17.63
C GLY A 624 -20.24 22.13 -18.91
N TRP A 625 -19.19 21.90 -19.70
CA TRP A 625 -19.23 20.98 -20.84
C TRP A 625 -18.70 19.60 -20.46
N GLN A 626 -19.36 18.57 -20.96
CA GLN A 626 -19.04 17.15 -20.75
C GLN A 626 -19.11 16.43 -22.09
N ASP A 627 -18.50 15.25 -22.17
CA ASP A 627 -18.64 14.23 -23.23
C ASP A 627 -18.83 14.75 -24.66
N MET A 628 -17.93 14.37 -25.57
CA MET A 628 -18.07 14.63 -27.00
C MET A 628 -18.33 13.32 -27.79
N PRO A 629 -19.58 12.82 -27.87
CA PRO A 629 -19.89 11.59 -28.60
C PRO A 629 -19.53 11.63 -30.08
N GLN A 630 -19.58 12.83 -30.67
CA GLN A 630 -19.22 13.12 -32.07
C GLN A 630 -18.55 14.49 -32.12
N PRO A 631 -17.66 14.75 -33.11
CA PRO A 631 -16.93 16.02 -33.22
C PRO A 631 -17.80 17.29 -33.30
N THR A 632 -19.09 17.13 -33.62
CA THR A 632 -20.07 18.20 -33.80
C THR A 632 -21.10 18.29 -32.67
N THR A 633 -20.95 17.47 -31.62
CA THR A 633 -21.95 17.37 -30.55
C THR A 633 -21.30 17.41 -29.18
N ARG A 634 -21.97 17.99 -28.20
CA ARG A 634 -21.43 18.04 -26.84
C ARG A 634 -22.51 18.02 -25.76
N TRP A 635 -22.25 17.29 -24.68
CA TRP A 635 -23.12 17.32 -23.51
C TRP A 635 -22.85 18.55 -22.64
N THR A 636 -23.90 19.09 -22.03
CA THR A 636 -23.79 19.97 -20.87
C THR A 636 -23.82 19.15 -19.58
N ASP A 637 -23.32 19.70 -18.48
CA ASP A 637 -23.53 19.15 -17.11
C ASP A 637 -24.79 19.72 -16.42
N GLY A 638 -25.59 20.50 -17.15
CA GLY A 638 -26.71 21.27 -16.62
C GLY A 638 -26.44 22.77 -16.50
N ASN A 639 -25.19 23.23 -16.60
CA ASN A 639 -24.86 24.66 -16.53
C ASN A 639 -23.60 25.04 -17.34
N ALA A 640 -23.72 25.03 -18.67
CA ALA A 640 -22.60 25.20 -19.57
C ALA A 640 -22.42 26.65 -20.06
N LEU A 641 -21.20 27.18 -20.03
CA LEU A 641 -20.88 28.51 -20.58
C LEU A 641 -20.76 28.43 -22.11
N LEU A 642 -21.56 29.22 -22.82
CA LEU A 642 -21.48 29.39 -24.27
C LEU A 642 -20.96 30.79 -24.61
N PRO A 643 -19.69 30.91 -25.06
CA PRO A 643 -19.18 32.15 -25.61
C PRO A 643 -19.88 32.49 -26.93
N LEU A 644 -20.37 33.72 -27.04
CA LEU A 644 -21.03 34.24 -28.25
C LEU A 644 -20.13 35.23 -29.00
N GLY A 645 -19.07 35.75 -28.36
CA GLY A 645 -18.18 36.75 -28.93
C GLY A 645 -18.93 38.05 -29.23
N THR A 646 -18.55 38.75 -30.31
CA THR A 646 -19.15 40.04 -30.71
C THR A 646 -20.44 39.90 -31.53
N THR A 647 -21.03 38.71 -31.60
CA THR A 647 -22.20 38.41 -32.46
C THR A 647 -23.46 39.24 -32.13
N THR A 648 -23.58 39.72 -30.90
CA THR A 648 -24.68 40.58 -30.42
C THR A 648 -24.33 42.08 -30.41
N ALA A 649 -23.14 42.47 -30.88
CA ALA A 649 -22.67 43.86 -30.82
C ALA A 649 -23.48 44.83 -31.70
N ARG A 650 -24.23 44.31 -32.69
CA ARG A 650 -25.02 45.11 -33.65
C ARG A 650 -26.52 45.17 -33.35
N GLY A 651 -26.96 44.64 -32.20
CA GLY A 651 -28.37 44.62 -31.79
C GLY A 651 -28.83 43.26 -31.23
N PRO A 652 -30.14 43.10 -30.95
CA PRO A 652 -30.69 41.82 -30.52
C PRO A 652 -30.42 40.70 -31.52
N ALA A 653 -30.20 39.48 -31.03
CA ALA A 653 -29.88 38.32 -31.87
C ALA A 653 -30.73 37.10 -31.49
N LEU A 654 -31.05 36.26 -32.48
CA LEU A 654 -31.73 34.99 -32.27
C LEU A 654 -30.71 33.87 -32.14
N LEU A 655 -30.50 33.35 -30.94
CA LEU A 655 -29.73 32.12 -30.71
C LEU A 655 -30.64 30.92 -30.94
N THR A 656 -30.21 29.93 -31.71
CA THR A 656 -30.88 28.64 -31.85
C THR A 656 -29.90 27.53 -31.48
N VAL A 657 -30.32 26.65 -30.58
CA VAL A 657 -29.58 25.45 -30.18
C VAL A 657 -30.36 24.22 -30.61
N GLU A 658 -29.68 23.27 -31.22
CA GLU A 658 -30.23 21.95 -31.54
C GLU A 658 -30.01 21.01 -30.35
N VAL A 659 -31.09 20.51 -29.74
CA VAL A 659 -31.04 19.49 -28.68
C VAL A 659 -31.27 18.12 -29.29
N LEU A 660 -30.21 17.31 -29.37
CA LEU A 660 -30.24 15.97 -29.96
C LEU A 660 -30.75 14.92 -28.98
N GLN A 661 -30.40 15.06 -27.69
CA GLN A 661 -30.81 14.17 -26.62
C GLN A 661 -30.95 14.93 -25.30
N ALA A 662 -31.90 14.51 -24.47
CA ALA A 662 -32.16 15.08 -23.16
C ALA A 662 -32.80 14.03 -22.24
N GLY A 663 -32.41 14.07 -20.96
CA GLY A 663 -32.99 13.26 -19.89
C GLY A 663 -32.81 11.74 -20.05
N PRO A 664 -33.50 10.95 -19.21
CA PRO A 664 -34.41 11.38 -18.13
C PRO A 664 -33.70 12.12 -16.98
N TYR A 665 -34.46 12.86 -16.17
CA TYR A 665 -33.97 13.60 -15.00
C TYR A 665 -34.78 13.25 -13.76
N LEU A 666 -34.26 13.53 -12.56
CA LEU A 666 -35.03 13.45 -11.32
C LEU A 666 -36.11 14.56 -11.29
N ALA A 667 -37.34 14.21 -10.92
CA ALA A 667 -38.47 15.14 -10.87
C ALA A 667 -38.28 16.24 -9.82
N THR A 668 -37.69 15.87 -8.68
CA THR A 668 -37.24 16.80 -7.64
C THR A 668 -35.75 17.05 -7.84
N PRO A 669 -35.30 18.30 -8.09
CA PRO A 669 -33.88 18.58 -8.19
C PRO A 669 -33.21 18.30 -6.84
N VAL A 670 -32.10 17.55 -6.87
CA VAL A 670 -31.20 17.48 -5.72
C VAL A 670 -30.70 18.91 -5.46
N ALA A 671 -30.80 19.39 -4.22
CA ALA A 671 -30.43 20.76 -3.88
C ALA A 671 -28.99 21.03 -4.33
N PHE A 672 -28.82 21.90 -5.32
CA PHE A 672 -27.52 22.32 -5.82
C PHE A 672 -26.99 23.39 -4.85
N THR A 673 -26.20 22.98 -3.85
CA THR A 673 -25.40 23.93 -3.06
C THR A 673 -24.21 24.35 -3.92
N LEU A 674 -24.23 25.58 -4.43
CA LEU A 674 -23.00 26.19 -4.95
C LEU A 674 -21.97 26.23 -3.82
N PRO A 675 -20.72 25.77 -4.03
CA PRO A 675 -19.65 26.08 -3.09
C PRO A 675 -19.51 27.61 -3.09
N VAL A 676 -19.98 28.25 -2.02
CA VAL A 676 -19.63 29.63 -1.74
C VAL A 676 -18.12 29.61 -1.51
N ALA A 677 -17.37 30.35 -2.33
CA ALA A 677 -15.96 30.56 -2.07
C ALA A 677 -15.84 31.12 -0.65
N ALA A 678 -15.20 30.36 0.24
CA ALA A 678 -14.75 30.90 1.51
C ALA A 678 -13.59 31.85 1.19
N ASN A 679 -13.90 33.11 0.93
CA ASN A 679 -12.97 34.23 1.05
C ASN A 679 -13.74 35.40 1.64
N GLY A 680 -13.13 36.05 2.63
CA GLY A 680 -13.60 37.31 3.18
C GLY A 680 -13.60 38.45 2.17
#